data_AF-A0A449B275-F1
#
_entry.id   AF-A0A449B275-F1
#
_cell.length_a   1.000
_cell.length_b   1.000
_cell.length_c   1.000
_cell.angle_alpha   90.00
_cell.angle_beta   90.00
_cell.angle_gamma   90.00
#
_symmetry.space_group_name_H-M   'P 1'
#
loop_
_entity.id
_entity.type
_entity.pdbx_description
1 polymer ?
#
loop_
_entity_poly.entity_id
_entity_poly.type
_entity_poly.pdbx_seq_one_letter_code
_entity_poly.pdbx_strand_id
1 'polypeptide(L)'
;MKRSDKFNYFIQDKDPVEKRKKLIKRTLKWIKIILLIFILGITLTGCIQSFAIRTSTNVGAGLEFTNSRSKIGPKVTVLENKTETLELPSSGKNSETSKININTYKVNTNANPYISDPNVIKAVREQLNGKDGDKGYFGRDNTYSSGIVLNENKDTIFHNENNKYLVATIRSTNQIQADLPDYEFVNKIKPIYFFNYYYDWAKNGKIFLKYAKVGGEEKGTTTVAKEAIDNNGNISVTWVSGLGQVASYNGEKENISDFNDPEKQEALLIRKFNRDVLQLFYDKTFAKDSQFVETLGKDPSTFLVEKIQEAQKNAQAKKPVLFTLTAKEEVLIQKYIEIMNSWFALTGYLWTQNGNVTSSQIVAQSGDKSTAAEKAAENSSKYEFEKNVIGIGDPVNKLAFQDALPLLNISSWGQAWKYGPFYGIFVYPTSWVINGISQGIGILKGWGTIIVLFIVTFIIRGLVFAFTFKSTAKMSVQEELKSKRAVIEAKYVGFENNKAMKARKAQELQTLNKKYNISMLDTIGAQFFTLPIFITMWRAIQIIPSIKSTEWIGINFGSTSYQKVAEGQFIYLLILILAVLIQLASSVLPMLLNKKRFKERTSIAERQALKKQERTQQIMIIVFTVFVILFSAGVQIYWIFTGLFTIIQTLIMWKVKKTQWFKDRYSLKALARQ
;
A
#
# COMPACT_ATOMS: atom_id res chain seq x y z
N MET A 1 -11.41 1.22 79.98
CA MET A 1 -11.55 -0.06 79.24
C MET A 1 -11.49 0.20 77.74
N LYS A 2 -10.45 -0.29 77.03
CA LYS A 2 -10.40 -0.26 75.56
C LYS A 2 -11.35 -1.33 75.03
N ARG A 3 -12.43 -0.91 74.37
CA ARG A 3 -13.42 -1.81 73.76
C ARG A 3 -12.72 -2.61 72.65
N SER A 4 -12.81 -3.93 72.73
CA SER A 4 -12.22 -4.85 71.73
C SER A 4 -12.91 -4.69 70.37
N ASP A 5 -12.14 -4.51 69.31
CA ASP A 5 -12.62 -4.41 67.91
C ASP A 5 -13.45 -5.61 67.45
N LYS A 6 -13.43 -6.72 68.21
CA LYS A 6 -14.21 -7.93 67.95
C LYS A 6 -15.72 -7.78 68.19
N PHE A 7 -16.19 -6.68 68.79
CA PHE A 7 -17.62 -6.41 69.02
C PHE A 7 -18.31 -5.53 67.97
N ASN A 8 -17.55 -4.99 67.00
CA ASN A 8 -18.13 -4.14 65.95
C ASN A 8 -18.95 -4.91 64.90
N TYR A 9 -18.84 -6.24 64.86
CA TYR A 9 -19.54 -7.12 63.91
C TYR A 9 -21.08 -6.94 63.92
N PHE A 10 -21.67 -6.60 65.06
CA PHE A 10 -23.12 -6.48 65.22
C PHE A 10 -23.69 -5.08 64.91
N ILE A 11 -22.85 -4.09 64.56
CA ILE A 11 -23.27 -2.69 64.31
C ILE A 11 -23.00 -2.26 62.85
N GLN A 12 -22.19 -3.01 62.08
CA GLN A 12 -21.75 -2.60 60.74
C GLN A 12 -22.86 -2.32 59.72
N ASP A 13 -24.01 -3.01 59.80
CA ASP A 13 -25.12 -2.77 58.86
C ASP A 13 -26.03 -1.59 59.27
N LYS A 14 -25.85 -1.00 60.47
CA LYS A 14 -26.60 0.18 60.96
C LYS A 14 -25.80 1.48 60.95
N ASP A 15 -24.48 1.45 60.71
CA ASP A 15 -23.66 2.68 60.59
C ASP A 15 -23.91 3.38 59.23
N PRO A 16 -24.44 4.61 59.21
CA PRO A 16 -24.69 5.37 57.98
C PRO A 16 -23.41 5.65 57.16
N VAL A 17 -22.23 5.75 57.80
CA VAL A 17 -20.95 5.94 57.12
C VAL A 17 -20.52 4.66 56.40
N GLU A 18 -20.69 3.51 57.03
CA GLU A 18 -20.36 2.21 56.46
C GLU A 18 -21.33 1.83 55.33
N LYS A 19 -22.62 2.15 55.50
CA LYS A 19 -23.65 2.04 54.46
C LYS A 19 -23.34 2.93 53.25
N ARG A 20 -22.95 4.21 53.46
CA ARG A 20 -22.52 5.13 52.38
C ARG A 20 -21.26 4.62 51.67
N LYS A 21 -20.26 4.12 52.40
CA LYS A 21 -19.05 3.49 51.82
C LYS A 21 -19.39 2.25 50.99
N LYS A 22 -20.30 1.40 51.46
CA LYS A 22 -20.79 0.19 50.76
C LYS A 22 -21.54 0.57 49.48
N LEU A 23 -22.38 1.61 49.54
CA LEU A 23 -23.08 2.18 48.39
C LEU A 23 -22.11 2.77 47.37
N ILE A 24 -21.17 3.63 47.77
CA ILE A 24 -20.14 4.21 46.89
C ILE A 24 -19.31 3.11 46.23
N LYS A 25 -18.85 2.10 46.98
CA LYS A 25 -18.12 0.95 46.41
C LYS A 25 -18.96 0.18 45.39
N ARG A 26 -20.26 -0.01 45.64
CA ARG A 26 -21.19 -0.67 44.72
C ARG A 26 -21.41 0.17 43.46
N THR A 27 -21.60 1.48 43.59
CA THR A 27 -21.74 2.42 42.47
C THR A 27 -20.48 2.46 41.62
N LEU A 28 -19.30 2.63 42.23
CA LEU A 28 -18.01 2.58 41.52
C LEU A 28 -17.77 1.25 40.81
N LYS A 29 -18.20 0.13 41.42
CA LYS A 29 -18.14 -1.19 40.78
C LYS A 29 -19.03 -1.25 39.53
N TRP A 30 -20.25 -0.73 39.59
CA TRP A 30 -21.15 -0.66 38.44
C TRP A 30 -20.65 0.28 37.35
N ILE A 31 -20.16 1.47 37.71
CA ILE A 31 -19.51 2.41 36.76
C ILE A 31 -18.36 1.70 36.04
N LYS A 32 -17.50 0.99 36.77
CA LYS A 32 -16.38 0.24 36.17
C LYS A 32 -16.86 -0.84 35.20
N ILE A 33 -17.92 -1.57 35.54
CA ILE A 33 -18.50 -2.61 34.67
C ILE A 33 -19.09 -1.99 33.41
N ILE A 34 -19.88 -0.92 33.54
CA ILE A 34 -20.49 -0.21 32.41
C ILE A 34 -19.41 0.33 31.48
N LEU A 35 -18.37 0.97 32.04
CA LEU A 35 -17.26 1.50 31.26
C LEU A 35 -16.49 0.40 30.52
N LEU A 36 -16.27 -0.77 31.15
CA LEU A 36 -15.66 -1.93 30.50
C LEU A 36 -16.52 -2.47 29.34
N ILE A 37 -17.83 -2.60 29.54
CA ILE A 37 -18.76 -3.06 28.51
C ILE A 37 -18.81 -2.05 27.35
N PHE A 38 -18.81 -0.76 27.67
CA PHE A 38 -18.80 0.31 26.67
C PHE A 38 -17.52 0.30 25.83
N ILE A 39 -16.35 0.24 26.47
CA ILE A 39 -15.06 0.12 25.77
C ILE A 39 -15.04 -1.14 24.91
N LEU A 40 -15.57 -2.26 25.41
CA LEU A 40 -15.66 -3.51 24.65
C LEU A 40 -16.54 -3.35 23.41
N GLY A 41 -17.73 -2.75 23.55
CA GLY A 41 -18.63 -2.48 22.44
C GLY A 41 -17.98 -1.60 21.36
N ILE A 42 -17.32 -0.52 21.78
CA ILE A 42 -16.58 0.37 20.86
C ILE A 42 -15.41 -0.37 20.21
N THR A 43 -14.71 -1.21 20.95
CA THR A 43 -13.58 -1.97 20.41
C THR A 43 -14.06 -2.96 19.36
N LEU A 44 -15.09 -3.75 19.64
CA LEU A 44 -15.60 -4.76 18.72
C LEU A 44 -16.14 -4.14 17.43
N THR A 45 -16.90 -3.04 17.56
CA THR A 45 -17.36 -2.26 16.39
C THR A 45 -16.18 -1.65 15.64
N GLY A 46 -15.21 -1.10 16.37
CA GLY A 46 -13.95 -0.58 15.84
C GLY A 46 -13.11 -1.61 15.09
N CYS A 47 -13.07 -2.87 15.55
CA CYS A 47 -12.44 -3.98 14.84
C CYS A 47 -13.06 -4.13 13.45
N ILE A 48 -14.38 -4.26 13.39
CA ILE A 48 -15.12 -4.50 12.14
C ILE A 48 -14.97 -3.30 11.21
N GLN A 49 -15.16 -2.08 11.72
CA GLN A 49 -14.98 -0.84 10.96
C GLN A 49 -13.56 -0.71 10.42
N SER A 50 -12.56 -1.11 11.19
CA SER A 50 -11.18 -1.12 10.75
C SER A 50 -10.98 -2.07 9.56
N PHE A 51 -11.57 -3.24 9.54
CA PHE A 51 -11.46 -4.10 8.35
C PHE A 51 -12.29 -3.60 7.16
N ALA A 52 -13.40 -2.89 7.40
CA ALA A 52 -14.23 -2.32 6.34
C ALA A 52 -13.60 -1.08 5.67
N ILE A 53 -12.94 -0.22 6.45
CA ILE A 53 -12.31 1.00 5.92
C ILE A 53 -10.96 0.64 5.29
N ARG A 54 -10.94 0.72 3.97
CA ARG A 54 -9.75 0.40 3.16
C ARG A 54 -8.67 1.47 3.31
N THR A 55 -7.43 1.02 3.37
CA THR A 55 -6.21 1.83 3.37
C THR A 55 -5.41 1.48 2.12
N SER A 56 -4.69 2.45 1.56
CA SER A 56 -3.69 2.19 0.53
C SER A 56 -2.31 2.06 1.19
N THR A 57 -1.39 1.37 0.52
CA THR A 57 0.03 1.38 0.88
C THR A 57 0.73 2.64 0.37
N ASN A 58 0.16 3.37 -0.60
CA ASN A 58 0.74 4.58 -1.20
C ASN A 58 0.24 5.86 -0.54
N VAL A 59 1.14 6.78 -0.20
CA VAL A 59 0.78 8.07 0.42
C VAL A 59 -0.12 8.88 -0.52
N GLY A 60 -1.03 9.69 0.04
CA GLY A 60 -1.99 10.49 -0.72
C GLY A 60 -3.18 9.69 -1.27
N ALA A 61 -3.37 8.45 -0.77
CA ALA A 61 -4.44 7.55 -1.16
C ALA A 61 -4.94 6.68 0.02
N GLY A 62 -6.23 6.31 -0.04
CA GLY A 62 -6.92 5.63 1.06
C GLY A 62 -7.09 6.53 2.28
N LEU A 63 -7.47 5.94 3.43
CA LEU A 63 -7.59 6.67 4.68
C LEU A 63 -6.21 7.13 5.18
N GLU A 64 -6.07 8.43 5.41
CA GLU A 64 -4.89 9.05 5.99
C GLU A 64 -5.24 9.95 7.20
N PHE A 65 -4.27 10.10 8.10
CA PHE A 65 -4.34 11.02 9.22
C PHE A 65 -3.36 12.17 9.00
N THR A 66 -3.86 13.39 9.10
CA THR A 66 -3.03 14.60 9.09
C THR A 66 -3.50 15.52 10.21
N ASN A 67 -2.63 16.40 10.72
CA ASN A 67 -3.06 17.37 11.75
C ASN A 67 -3.88 18.54 11.17
N SER A 68 -3.97 18.65 9.84
CA SER A 68 -4.72 19.67 9.11
C SER A 68 -4.85 19.25 7.65
N ARG A 69 -5.96 19.59 6.99
CA ARG A 69 -6.13 19.38 5.54
C ARG A 69 -5.06 20.08 4.71
N SER A 70 -4.46 21.17 5.21
CA SER A 70 -3.39 21.87 4.52
C SER A 70 -2.10 21.05 4.39
N LYS A 71 -1.93 19.97 5.18
CA LYS A 71 -0.77 19.07 5.16
C LYS A 71 -0.95 17.82 4.31
N ILE A 72 -2.08 17.71 3.61
CA ILE A 72 -2.35 16.62 2.68
C ILE A 72 -1.41 16.79 1.47
N GLY A 73 -0.58 15.77 1.24
CA GLY A 73 0.24 15.64 0.03
C GLY A 73 -0.48 14.82 -1.04
N PRO A 74 -0.15 15.02 -2.33
CA PRO A 74 -0.68 14.19 -3.39
C PRO A 74 -0.05 12.79 -3.34
N LYS A 75 -0.74 11.84 -3.97
CA LYS A 75 -0.11 10.57 -4.31
C LYS A 75 0.92 10.81 -5.40
N VAL A 76 2.13 10.32 -5.17
CA VAL A 76 3.24 10.46 -6.11
C VAL A 76 3.79 9.11 -6.54
N THR A 77 4.28 9.05 -7.78
CA THR A 77 4.99 7.91 -8.35
C THR A 77 6.45 8.28 -8.54
N VAL A 78 7.35 7.47 -8.01
CA VAL A 78 8.78 7.63 -8.26
C VAL A 78 9.16 6.93 -9.56
N LEU A 79 9.77 7.69 -10.46
CA LEU A 79 10.40 7.18 -11.66
C LEU A 79 11.90 7.04 -11.42
N GLU A 80 12.43 5.84 -11.64
CA GLU A 80 13.86 5.56 -11.58
C GLU A 80 14.41 5.32 -12.98
N ASN A 81 15.64 5.78 -13.20
CA ASN A 81 16.39 5.49 -14.41
C ASN A 81 16.82 4.02 -14.39
N LYS A 82 16.54 3.32 -15.48
CA LYS A 82 16.99 1.97 -15.77
C LYS A 82 17.74 1.97 -17.09
N THR A 83 19.03 1.68 -17.01
CA THR A 83 19.88 1.43 -18.18
C THR A 83 19.67 0.01 -18.68
N GLU A 84 19.37 -0.13 -19.97
CA GLU A 84 19.31 -1.39 -20.69
C GLU A 84 20.35 -1.37 -21.81
N THR A 85 21.20 -2.40 -21.87
CA THR A 85 22.17 -2.55 -22.97
C THR A 85 21.49 -3.21 -24.16
N LEU A 86 21.54 -2.54 -25.31
CA LEU A 86 21.04 -3.04 -26.58
C LEU A 86 22.23 -3.44 -27.47
N GLU A 87 22.17 -4.66 -27.99
CA GLU A 87 23.15 -5.15 -28.96
C GLU A 87 22.69 -4.81 -30.37
N LEU A 88 23.57 -4.18 -31.13
CA LEU A 88 23.33 -3.75 -32.50
C LEU A 88 24.20 -4.56 -33.46
N PRO A 89 23.63 -5.08 -34.55
CA PRO A 89 24.40 -5.80 -35.57
C PRO A 89 25.36 -4.84 -36.29
N SER A 90 26.59 -5.27 -36.56
CA SER A 90 27.45 -4.55 -37.52
C SER A 90 27.12 -4.96 -38.95
N SER A 91 27.46 -4.11 -39.93
CA SER A 91 27.14 -4.36 -41.35
C SER A 91 27.63 -5.73 -41.82
N GLY A 92 26.71 -6.57 -42.28
CA GLY A 92 26.99 -7.89 -42.84
C GLY A 92 26.62 -9.05 -41.91
N LYS A 93 26.45 -10.26 -42.49
CA LYS A 93 25.97 -11.47 -41.78
C LYS A 93 26.91 -11.96 -40.66
N ASN A 94 28.16 -11.49 -40.60
CA ASN A 94 29.24 -12.02 -39.72
C ASN A 94 30.09 -10.95 -39.00
N SER A 95 29.57 -9.76 -38.71
CA SER A 95 30.38 -8.69 -38.07
C SER A 95 30.05 -8.48 -36.58
N GLU A 96 31.08 -8.11 -35.80
CA GLU A 96 31.04 -7.88 -34.34
C GLU A 96 29.83 -7.04 -33.90
N THR A 97 29.17 -7.39 -32.80
CA THR A 97 28.05 -6.59 -32.29
C THR A 97 28.56 -5.35 -31.57
N SER A 98 28.03 -4.17 -31.94
CA SER A 98 28.22 -2.95 -31.16
C SER A 98 27.18 -2.87 -30.05
N LYS A 99 27.50 -2.29 -28.91
CA LYS A 99 26.58 -2.16 -27.76
C LYS A 99 26.30 -0.70 -27.48
N ILE A 100 25.03 -0.38 -27.26
CA ILE A 100 24.62 0.94 -26.77
C ILE A 100 23.81 0.77 -25.48
N ASN A 101 23.86 1.78 -24.63
CA ASN A 101 23.07 1.84 -23.41
C ASN A 101 21.89 2.77 -23.61
N ILE A 102 20.69 2.26 -23.34
CA ILE A 102 19.44 3.01 -23.41
C ILE A 102 18.97 3.25 -21.99
N ASN A 103 18.92 4.52 -21.59
CA ASN A 103 18.37 4.92 -20.30
C ASN A 103 16.87 5.12 -20.45
N THR A 104 16.09 4.24 -19.84
CA THR A 104 14.62 4.32 -19.79
C THR A 104 14.18 4.63 -18.36
N TYR A 105 12.95 5.12 -18.18
CA TYR A 105 12.40 5.34 -16.85
C TYR A 105 11.34 4.30 -16.52
N LYS A 106 11.40 3.75 -15.30
CA LYS A 106 10.43 2.77 -14.78
C LYS A 106 9.92 3.19 -13.42
N VAL A 107 8.76 2.67 -13.03
CA VAL A 107 8.18 2.93 -11.72
C VAL A 107 8.96 2.17 -10.65
N ASN A 108 9.49 2.90 -9.66
CA ASN A 108 10.08 2.28 -8.48
C ASN A 108 8.97 1.91 -7.49
N THR A 109 8.63 0.62 -7.42
CA THR A 109 7.55 0.09 -6.57
C THR A 109 7.91 -0.04 -5.09
N ASN A 110 9.13 0.31 -4.71
CA ASN A 110 9.61 0.31 -3.32
C ASN A 110 9.65 1.71 -2.74
N ALA A 111 9.57 2.73 -3.60
CA ALA A 111 9.58 4.10 -3.18
C ALA A 111 8.17 4.67 -3.03
N ASN A 112 7.92 5.35 -1.91
CA ASN A 112 6.62 5.92 -1.59
C ASN A 112 6.78 7.26 -0.85
N PRO A 113 7.37 8.27 -1.50
CA PRO A 113 7.75 9.50 -0.80
C PRO A 113 6.51 10.26 -0.31
N TYR A 114 6.65 10.87 0.86
CA TYR A 114 5.66 11.80 1.41
C TYR A 114 6.12 13.23 1.18
N ILE A 115 5.51 13.89 0.19
CA ILE A 115 5.72 15.32 -0.05
C ILE A 115 5.09 16.10 1.10
N SER A 116 5.93 16.71 1.92
CA SER A 116 5.52 17.37 3.17
C SER A 116 6.06 18.79 3.34
N ASP A 117 6.89 19.25 2.40
CA ASP A 117 7.37 20.63 2.36
C ASP A 117 6.17 21.61 2.27
N PRO A 118 5.97 22.49 3.27
CA PRO A 118 4.85 23.43 3.28
C PRO A 118 4.78 24.34 2.04
N ASN A 119 5.93 24.73 1.48
CA ASN A 119 5.98 25.61 0.31
C ASN A 119 5.53 24.85 -0.94
N VAL A 120 6.02 23.63 -1.14
CA VAL A 120 5.61 22.77 -2.25
C VAL A 120 4.12 22.45 -2.14
N ILE A 121 3.63 22.07 -0.96
CA ILE A 121 2.21 21.75 -0.77
C ILE A 121 1.30 22.97 -0.98
N LYS A 122 1.74 24.17 -0.56
CA LYS A 122 1.01 25.41 -0.83
C LYS A 122 0.93 25.69 -2.33
N ALA A 123 2.06 25.63 -3.04
CA ALA A 123 2.11 25.88 -4.49
C ALA A 123 1.29 24.85 -5.28
N VAL A 124 1.39 23.56 -4.93
CA VAL A 124 0.56 22.49 -5.52
C VAL A 124 -0.92 22.73 -5.26
N ARG A 125 -1.29 23.19 -4.06
CA ARG A 125 -2.68 23.50 -3.74
C ARG A 125 -3.22 24.66 -4.56
N GLU A 126 -2.44 25.74 -4.70
CA GLU A 126 -2.81 26.89 -5.53
C GLU A 126 -2.93 26.49 -7.01
N GLN A 127 -2.04 25.63 -7.50
CA GLN A 127 -2.11 25.09 -8.87
C GLN A 127 -3.38 24.25 -9.10
N LEU A 128 -3.74 23.39 -8.14
CA LEU A 128 -4.81 22.41 -8.33
C LEU A 128 -6.20 22.89 -7.90
N ASN A 129 -6.29 23.91 -7.06
CA ASN A 129 -7.55 24.46 -6.57
C ASN A 129 -7.76 25.94 -6.93
N GLY A 130 -6.87 26.54 -7.72
CA GLY A 130 -6.84 27.99 -7.94
C GLY A 130 -6.27 28.75 -6.74
N LYS A 131 -5.92 30.02 -6.96
CA LYS A 131 -5.30 30.89 -5.94
C LYS A 131 -6.20 31.11 -4.72
N ASP A 132 -7.51 31.21 -4.94
CA ASP A 132 -8.50 31.43 -3.89
C ASP A 132 -9.02 30.12 -3.27
N GLY A 133 -8.65 28.96 -3.85
CA GLY A 133 -9.07 27.64 -3.38
C GLY A 133 -10.54 27.29 -3.64
N ASP A 134 -11.20 28.06 -4.50
CA ASP A 134 -12.59 27.93 -4.93
C ASP A 134 -12.79 26.83 -5.97
N LYS A 135 -11.75 26.52 -6.75
CA LYS A 135 -11.74 25.46 -7.78
C LYS A 135 -11.18 24.14 -7.26
N GLY A 136 -11.26 23.12 -8.10
CA GLY A 136 -10.53 21.86 -7.95
C GLY A 136 -10.98 20.98 -6.79
N TYR A 137 -10.22 19.91 -6.60
CA TYR A 137 -10.56 18.83 -5.67
C TYR A 137 -9.43 18.50 -4.68
N PHE A 138 -8.25 19.10 -4.82
CA PHE A 138 -7.06 18.69 -4.07
C PHE A 138 -7.23 18.89 -2.56
N GLY A 139 -7.02 17.82 -1.79
CA GLY A 139 -7.18 17.79 -0.33
C GLY A 139 -8.62 17.61 0.17
N ARG A 140 -9.60 17.44 -0.73
CA ARG A 140 -10.97 17.02 -0.38
C ARG A 140 -11.01 15.49 -0.22
N ASP A 141 -12.02 14.97 0.46
CA ASP A 141 -12.19 13.51 0.60
C ASP A 141 -12.74 12.93 -0.71
N ASN A 142 -12.62 11.63 -0.95
CA ASN A 142 -13.09 10.96 -2.16
C ASN A 142 -12.52 11.56 -3.45
N THR A 143 -11.22 11.88 -3.46
CA THR A 143 -10.53 12.42 -4.64
C THR A 143 -9.31 11.58 -4.99
N TYR A 144 -8.93 11.57 -6.25
CA TYR A 144 -7.70 10.94 -6.72
C TYR A 144 -6.68 12.00 -7.07
N SER A 145 -5.45 11.83 -6.60
CA SER A 145 -4.33 12.65 -7.03
C SER A 145 -3.26 11.77 -7.67
N SER A 146 -2.48 12.34 -8.57
CA SER A 146 -1.30 11.70 -9.12
C SER A 146 -0.26 12.76 -9.44
N GLY A 147 0.98 12.52 -9.02
CA GLY A 147 2.13 13.35 -9.37
C GLY A 147 3.36 12.49 -9.63
N ILE A 148 4.35 13.08 -10.30
CA ILE A 148 5.59 12.39 -10.66
C ILE A 148 6.76 12.93 -9.85
N VAL A 149 7.60 12.03 -9.36
CA VAL A 149 8.83 12.32 -8.64
C VAL A 149 9.97 11.57 -9.32
N LEU A 150 11.14 12.17 -9.45
CA LEU A 150 12.31 11.48 -9.98
C LEU A 150 13.10 10.87 -8.81
N ASN A 151 13.63 9.66 -8.98
CA ASN A 151 14.35 8.96 -7.92
C ASN A 151 15.58 9.73 -7.41
N GLU A 152 16.16 10.59 -8.24
CA GLU A 152 17.28 11.49 -7.94
C GLU A 152 16.90 12.58 -6.92
N ASN A 153 15.63 13.00 -6.88
CA ASN A 153 15.11 14.01 -5.96
C ASN A 153 13.71 13.61 -5.48
N LYS A 154 13.65 12.85 -4.38
CA LYS A 154 12.41 12.30 -3.82
C LYS A 154 11.59 13.29 -2.99
N ASP A 155 12.17 14.45 -2.66
CA ASP A 155 11.60 15.38 -1.69
C ASP A 155 10.59 16.36 -2.33
N THR A 156 10.60 16.48 -3.65
CA THR A 156 9.69 17.34 -4.40
C THR A 156 9.12 16.64 -5.64
N ILE A 157 7.95 17.10 -6.07
CA ILE A 157 7.33 16.72 -7.33
C ILE A 157 8.17 17.31 -8.47
N PHE A 158 8.28 16.58 -9.58
CA PHE A 158 8.90 17.07 -10.81
C PHE A 158 8.23 18.37 -11.24
N HIS A 159 9.03 19.38 -11.56
CA HIS A 159 8.57 20.72 -11.89
C HIS A 159 9.50 21.36 -12.91
N ASN A 160 8.99 22.37 -13.60
CA ASN A 160 9.78 23.22 -14.49
C ASN A 160 10.39 24.42 -13.73
N GLU A 161 11.15 25.24 -14.45
CA GLU A 161 11.84 26.43 -13.91
C GLU A 161 10.88 27.45 -13.27
N ASN A 162 9.59 27.44 -13.64
CA ASN A 162 8.56 28.31 -13.10
C ASN A 162 7.80 27.69 -11.90
N ASN A 163 8.31 26.61 -11.31
CA ASN A 163 7.68 25.86 -10.21
C ASN A 163 6.26 25.35 -10.53
N LYS A 164 5.97 25.03 -11.80
CA LYS A 164 4.76 24.28 -12.15
C LYS A 164 5.03 22.81 -11.97
N TYR A 165 4.20 22.14 -11.16
CA TYR A 165 4.43 20.76 -10.75
C TYR A 165 3.66 19.78 -11.62
N LEU A 166 4.29 18.65 -11.97
CA LEU A 166 3.66 17.58 -12.75
C LEU A 166 2.76 16.75 -11.84
N VAL A 167 1.58 17.31 -11.55
CA VAL A 167 0.56 16.76 -10.65
C VAL A 167 -0.83 17.14 -11.14
N ALA A 168 -1.80 16.26 -10.92
CA ALA A 168 -3.21 16.50 -11.18
C ALA A 168 -4.08 15.88 -10.08
N THR A 169 -5.33 16.36 -9.98
CA THR A 169 -6.34 15.77 -9.09
C THR A 169 -7.70 15.74 -9.78
N ILE A 170 -8.39 14.62 -9.64
CA ILE A 170 -9.75 14.41 -10.13
C ILE A 170 -10.68 13.96 -9.01
N ARG A 171 -11.99 14.08 -9.22
CA ARG A 171 -12.98 13.64 -8.24
C ARG A 171 -13.20 12.12 -8.31
N SER A 172 -13.73 11.53 -7.25
CA SER A 172 -14.41 10.24 -7.34
C SER A 172 -15.87 10.45 -7.78
N THR A 173 -16.52 9.43 -8.32
CA THR A 173 -17.89 9.51 -8.87
C THR A 173 -18.92 10.12 -7.92
N ASN A 174 -18.70 10.01 -6.60
CA ASN A 174 -19.63 10.44 -5.56
C ASN A 174 -19.35 11.85 -4.99
N GLN A 175 -18.39 12.59 -5.54
CA GLN A 175 -18.05 13.96 -5.12
C GLN A 175 -18.91 15.00 -5.85
N ILE A 176 -19.21 16.09 -5.15
CA ILE A 176 -19.88 17.27 -5.73
C ILE A 176 -18.94 17.87 -6.78
N GLN A 177 -19.50 18.20 -7.95
CA GLN A 177 -18.76 18.82 -9.04
C GLN A 177 -18.29 20.23 -8.64
N ALA A 178 -17.08 20.57 -9.04
CA ALA A 178 -16.48 21.90 -8.90
C ALA A 178 -15.76 22.24 -10.21
N ASP A 179 -15.67 23.54 -10.49
CA ASP A 179 -14.89 24.03 -11.62
C ASP A 179 -13.41 23.64 -11.44
N LEU A 180 -12.75 23.31 -12.54
CA LEU A 180 -11.33 22.96 -12.55
C LEU A 180 -10.47 24.16 -13.00
N PRO A 181 -9.28 24.36 -12.42
CA PRO A 181 -8.32 25.30 -12.98
C PRO A 181 -7.75 24.76 -14.30
N ASP A 182 -7.26 25.66 -15.14
CA ASP A 182 -6.57 25.26 -16.37
C ASP A 182 -5.27 24.52 -16.08
N TYR A 183 -5.04 23.47 -16.86
CA TYR A 183 -3.81 22.69 -16.80
C TYR A 183 -2.80 23.26 -17.78
N GLU A 184 -1.71 23.77 -17.22
CA GLU A 184 -0.51 24.19 -17.95
C GLU A 184 0.49 23.03 -17.98
N PHE A 185 1.03 22.75 -19.16
CA PHE A 185 2.05 21.73 -19.32
C PHE A 185 3.35 22.11 -18.61
N VAL A 186 3.89 21.17 -17.85
CA VAL A 186 5.19 21.29 -17.19
C VAL A 186 6.31 21.06 -18.20
N ASN A 187 6.17 20.04 -19.05
CA ASN A 187 7.13 19.76 -20.12
C ASN A 187 6.74 20.48 -21.41
N LYS A 188 7.74 20.78 -22.25
CA LYS A 188 7.51 21.32 -23.59
C LYS A 188 6.92 20.24 -24.49
N ILE A 189 5.63 20.33 -24.79
CA ILE A 189 4.94 19.37 -25.67
C ILE A 189 5.49 19.47 -27.09
N LYS A 190 6.05 18.36 -27.58
CA LYS A 190 6.56 18.20 -28.95
C LYS A 190 5.70 17.20 -29.73
N PRO A 191 5.64 17.28 -31.07
CA PRO A 191 5.07 16.19 -31.88
C PRO A 191 5.80 14.87 -31.62
N ILE A 192 5.06 13.84 -31.22
CA ILE A 192 5.58 12.48 -31.08
C ILE A 192 4.87 11.61 -32.11
N TYR A 193 5.63 11.04 -33.03
CA TYR A 193 5.15 10.16 -34.07
C TYR A 193 5.45 8.70 -33.75
N PHE A 194 4.48 7.84 -34.04
CA PHE A 194 4.55 6.41 -33.74
C PHE A 194 3.79 5.61 -34.78
N PHE A 195 4.24 4.40 -35.08
CA PHE A 195 3.56 3.54 -36.04
C PHE A 195 2.17 3.14 -35.53
N ASN A 196 1.15 3.27 -36.38
CA ASN A 196 -0.21 2.92 -36.00
C ASN A 196 -0.29 1.45 -35.55
N TYR A 197 -1.10 1.21 -34.52
CA TYR A 197 -1.32 -0.13 -34.01
C TYR A 197 -2.12 -0.93 -35.04
N TYR A 198 -1.48 -1.97 -35.60
CA TYR A 198 -2.12 -2.92 -36.51
C TYR A 198 -2.02 -4.33 -35.94
N TYR A 199 -3.17 -4.98 -35.79
CA TYR A 199 -3.28 -6.34 -35.28
C TYR A 199 -3.59 -7.31 -36.44
N ASP A 200 -2.69 -8.25 -36.67
CA ASP A 200 -2.91 -9.33 -37.62
C ASP A 200 -3.60 -10.50 -36.91
N TRP A 201 -4.91 -10.61 -37.12
CA TRP A 201 -5.74 -11.67 -36.54
C TRP A 201 -5.36 -13.07 -37.03
N ALA A 202 -4.82 -13.20 -38.25
CA ALA A 202 -4.40 -14.48 -38.81
C ALA A 202 -3.10 -14.99 -38.18
N LYS A 203 -2.22 -14.08 -37.76
CA LYS A 203 -0.92 -14.40 -37.13
C LYS A 203 -0.90 -14.20 -35.61
N ASN A 204 -2.02 -13.78 -35.02
CA ASN A 204 -2.18 -13.48 -33.60
C ASN A 204 -1.04 -12.58 -33.06
N GLY A 205 -0.72 -11.51 -33.80
CA GLY A 205 0.45 -10.68 -33.53
C GLY A 205 0.34 -9.24 -34.04
N LYS A 206 1.09 -8.34 -33.40
CA LYS A 206 1.19 -6.93 -33.81
C LYS A 206 2.20 -6.82 -34.94
N ILE A 207 1.83 -6.17 -36.04
CA ILE A 207 2.73 -5.96 -37.18
C ILE A 207 2.84 -4.48 -37.47
N PHE A 208 4.05 -3.93 -37.36
CA PHE A 208 4.34 -2.54 -37.70
C PHE A 208 5.04 -2.42 -39.06
N LEU A 209 5.86 -3.41 -39.41
CA LEU A 209 6.65 -3.45 -40.65
C LEU A 209 6.59 -4.86 -41.26
N LYS A 210 6.63 -4.95 -42.60
CA LYS A 210 6.95 -6.18 -43.34
C LYS A 210 8.13 -5.91 -44.27
N TYR A 211 8.95 -6.94 -44.46
CA TYR A 211 10.20 -6.88 -45.19
C TYR A 211 10.15 -7.78 -46.41
N ALA A 212 10.94 -7.46 -47.44
CA ALA A 212 11.20 -8.37 -48.55
C ALA A 212 12.12 -9.51 -48.09
N LYS A 213 11.74 -10.76 -48.33
CA LYS A 213 12.57 -11.91 -47.97
C LYS A 213 13.80 -11.97 -48.87
N VAL A 214 14.97 -12.23 -48.29
CA VAL A 214 16.25 -12.39 -49.01
C VAL A 214 16.69 -13.86 -48.90
N GLY A 215 16.57 -14.61 -50.00
CA GLY A 215 16.95 -16.03 -50.11
C GLY A 215 15.78 -17.02 -50.03
N GLY A 216 15.76 -17.98 -50.99
CA GLY A 216 14.68 -18.96 -51.23
C GLY A 216 14.10 -18.84 -52.65
N GLU A 217 13.53 -19.92 -53.21
CA GLU A 217 12.99 -19.97 -54.58
C GLU A 217 11.71 -19.12 -54.79
N GLU A 218 11.05 -18.63 -53.74
CA GLU A 218 9.87 -17.78 -53.82
C GLU A 218 10.11 -16.32 -53.40
N LYS A 219 9.67 -15.36 -54.23
CA LYS A 219 9.58 -13.93 -53.88
C LYS A 219 8.42 -13.73 -52.89
N GLY A 220 8.72 -13.46 -51.62
CA GLY A 220 7.70 -13.26 -50.57
C GLY A 220 8.06 -12.16 -49.55
N THR A 221 7.13 -11.85 -48.64
CA THR A 221 7.33 -10.91 -47.52
C THR A 221 7.47 -11.63 -46.18
N THR A 222 8.31 -11.14 -45.29
CA THR A 222 8.50 -11.65 -43.92
C THR A 222 8.32 -10.54 -42.88
N THR A 223 8.04 -10.90 -41.63
CA THR A 223 8.06 -9.99 -40.48
C THR A 223 9.33 -10.15 -39.65
N VAL A 224 10.22 -11.06 -40.04
CA VAL A 224 11.47 -11.37 -39.35
C VAL A 224 12.60 -10.63 -40.04
N ALA A 225 13.15 -9.61 -39.39
CA ALA A 225 14.20 -8.76 -39.97
C ALA A 225 15.43 -9.57 -40.44
N LYS A 226 15.85 -10.59 -39.67
CA LYS A 226 17.00 -11.45 -40.01
C LYS A 226 16.86 -12.18 -41.34
N GLU A 227 15.63 -12.49 -41.76
CA GLU A 227 15.34 -13.16 -43.05
C GLU A 227 15.32 -12.18 -44.24
N ALA A 228 15.48 -10.88 -43.97
CA ALA A 228 15.37 -9.81 -44.95
C ALA A 228 16.67 -8.98 -45.10
N ILE A 229 17.74 -9.37 -44.41
CA ILE A 229 19.05 -8.69 -44.50
C ILE A 229 19.71 -9.11 -45.82
N ASP A 230 19.94 -8.12 -46.68
CA ASP A 230 20.66 -8.29 -47.94
C ASP A 230 22.18 -8.42 -47.74
N ASN A 231 22.91 -8.67 -48.82
CA ASN A 231 24.37 -8.84 -48.78
C ASN A 231 25.11 -7.58 -48.30
N ASN A 232 24.47 -6.41 -48.36
CA ASN A 232 25.01 -5.13 -47.95
C ASN A 232 24.59 -4.74 -46.51
N GLY A 233 23.82 -5.59 -45.82
CA GLY A 233 23.32 -5.32 -44.48
C GLY A 233 22.06 -4.44 -44.43
N ASN A 234 21.41 -4.21 -45.57
CA ASN A 234 20.17 -3.44 -45.66
C ASN A 234 18.95 -4.36 -45.66
N ILE A 235 17.84 -3.80 -45.19
CA ILE A 235 16.54 -4.44 -45.08
C ILE A 235 15.56 -3.62 -45.91
N SER A 236 14.94 -4.28 -46.90
CA SER A 236 13.93 -3.64 -47.76
C SER A 236 12.55 -3.76 -47.12
N VAL A 237 11.95 -2.63 -46.77
CA VAL A 237 10.60 -2.57 -46.19
C VAL A 237 9.56 -2.52 -47.31
N THR A 238 8.61 -3.46 -47.31
CA THR A 238 7.58 -3.60 -48.35
C THR A 238 6.20 -3.18 -47.85
N TRP A 239 6.00 -3.11 -46.53
CA TRP A 239 4.76 -2.66 -45.93
C TRP A 239 5.03 -2.02 -44.56
N VAL A 240 4.25 -1.00 -44.22
CA VAL A 240 4.22 -0.35 -42.90
C VAL A 240 2.79 -0.29 -42.37
N SER A 241 2.57 -0.15 -41.08
CA SER A 241 1.22 0.03 -40.50
C SER A 241 0.65 1.44 -40.64
N GLY A 242 1.45 2.38 -41.14
CA GLY A 242 1.13 3.81 -41.18
C GLY A 242 1.62 4.53 -39.94
N LEU A 243 1.58 5.85 -39.95
CA LEU A 243 2.14 6.69 -38.88
C LEU A 243 1.06 7.58 -38.29
N GLY A 244 1.05 7.69 -36.97
CA GLY A 244 0.18 8.57 -36.22
C GLY A 244 0.95 9.52 -35.31
N GLN A 245 0.33 10.63 -34.97
CA GLN A 245 0.84 11.66 -34.08
C GLN A 245 0.11 11.62 -32.75
N VAL A 246 0.82 11.56 -31.64
CA VAL A 246 0.21 11.69 -30.30
C VAL A 246 -0.43 13.08 -30.16
N ALA A 247 -1.69 13.11 -29.74
CA ALA A 247 -2.43 14.34 -29.49
C ALA A 247 -1.65 15.30 -28.58
N SER A 248 -1.56 16.57 -28.96
CA SER A 248 -0.79 17.59 -28.24
C SER A 248 -1.59 18.30 -27.14
N TYR A 249 -2.90 18.44 -27.32
CA TYR A 249 -3.80 19.18 -26.43
C TYR A 249 -3.36 20.62 -26.11
N ASN A 250 -2.72 21.32 -27.07
CA ASN A 250 -2.15 22.67 -26.93
C ASN A 250 -2.75 23.73 -27.90
N GLY A 251 -3.93 23.48 -28.49
CA GLY A 251 -4.62 24.38 -29.43
C GLY A 251 -5.65 25.34 -28.80
N GLU A 252 -6.25 26.20 -29.64
CA GLU A 252 -7.09 27.35 -29.24
C GLU A 252 -8.41 27.02 -28.50
N LYS A 253 -8.84 25.75 -28.44
CA LYS A 253 -10.08 25.31 -27.74
C LYS A 253 -9.82 24.20 -26.72
N GLU A 254 -8.66 24.24 -26.08
CA GLU A 254 -8.20 23.19 -25.17
C GLU A 254 -7.88 23.71 -23.77
N ASN A 255 -8.43 24.87 -23.36
CA ASN A 255 -8.46 25.23 -21.95
C ASN A 255 -9.59 24.47 -21.25
N ILE A 256 -9.37 24.13 -20.00
CA ILE A 256 -10.36 23.40 -19.20
C ILE A 256 -11.54 24.33 -18.91
N SER A 257 -11.27 25.61 -18.63
CA SER A 257 -12.28 26.62 -18.38
C SER A 257 -13.25 26.88 -19.54
N ASP A 258 -12.89 26.48 -20.77
CA ASP A 258 -13.73 26.71 -21.95
C ASP A 258 -14.96 25.77 -22.00
N PHE A 259 -14.96 24.71 -21.19
CA PHE A 259 -16.05 23.72 -21.14
C PHE A 259 -17.01 24.02 -20.00
N ASN A 260 -18.30 24.17 -20.30
CA ASN A 260 -19.36 24.28 -19.28
C ASN A 260 -19.73 22.95 -18.62
N ASP A 261 -19.27 21.83 -19.17
CA ASP A 261 -19.56 20.48 -18.70
C ASP A 261 -18.40 19.96 -17.83
N PRO A 262 -18.58 19.77 -16.51
CA PRO A 262 -17.52 19.31 -15.61
C PRO A 262 -16.92 17.95 -15.98
N GLU A 263 -17.67 17.07 -16.66
CA GLU A 263 -17.13 15.79 -17.12
C GLU A 263 -16.16 15.98 -18.29
N LYS A 264 -16.43 16.93 -19.18
CA LYS A 264 -15.52 17.30 -20.27
C LYS A 264 -14.29 18.03 -19.75
N GLN A 265 -14.46 18.91 -18.74
CA GLN A 265 -13.35 19.55 -18.04
C GLN A 265 -12.38 18.50 -17.48
N GLU A 266 -12.90 17.52 -16.75
CA GLU A 266 -12.10 16.46 -16.12
C GLU A 266 -11.45 15.53 -17.15
N ALA A 267 -12.18 15.16 -18.21
CA ALA A 267 -11.62 14.37 -19.30
C ALA A 267 -10.43 15.07 -19.98
N LEU A 268 -10.53 16.39 -20.21
CA LEU A 268 -9.44 17.17 -20.79
C LEU A 268 -8.25 17.30 -19.82
N LEU A 269 -8.50 17.50 -18.52
CA LEU A 269 -7.46 17.49 -17.49
C LEU A 269 -6.66 16.18 -17.50
N ILE A 270 -7.36 15.04 -17.52
CA ILE A 270 -6.73 13.71 -17.57
C ILE A 270 -5.89 13.57 -18.84
N ARG A 271 -6.44 13.98 -19.99
CA ARG A 271 -5.76 13.93 -21.29
C ARG A 271 -4.46 14.74 -21.29
N LYS A 272 -4.52 15.99 -20.81
CA LYS A 272 -3.35 16.87 -20.70
C LYS A 272 -2.32 16.33 -19.71
N PHE A 273 -2.71 15.96 -18.49
CA PHE A 273 -1.78 15.44 -17.49
C PHE A 273 -1.06 14.17 -17.98
N ASN A 274 -1.80 13.20 -18.52
CA ASN A 274 -1.21 11.96 -19.01
C ASN A 274 -0.29 12.19 -20.22
N ARG A 275 -0.64 13.14 -21.10
CA ARG A 275 0.22 13.56 -22.21
C ARG A 275 1.52 14.19 -21.72
N ASP A 276 1.47 14.98 -20.66
CA ASP A 276 2.64 15.62 -20.05
C ASP A 276 3.56 14.58 -19.38
N VAL A 277 2.97 13.60 -18.69
CA VAL A 277 3.71 12.45 -18.15
C VAL A 277 4.41 11.67 -19.26
N LEU A 278 3.73 11.41 -20.39
CA LEU A 278 4.34 10.79 -21.56
C LEU A 278 5.48 11.65 -22.14
N GLN A 279 5.32 12.97 -22.16
CA GLN A 279 6.36 13.90 -22.62
C GLN A 279 7.62 13.76 -21.77
N LEU A 280 7.49 13.66 -20.44
CA LEU A 280 8.61 13.46 -19.53
C LEU A 280 9.38 12.17 -19.86
N PHE A 281 8.69 11.04 -20.07
CA PHE A 281 9.34 9.78 -20.46
C PHE A 281 10.11 9.93 -21.77
N TYR A 282 9.49 10.58 -22.76
CA TYR A 282 10.08 10.81 -24.07
C TYR A 282 11.35 11.67 -23.99
N ASP A 283 11.25 12.86 -23.40
CA ASP A 283 12.36 13.82 -23.32
C ASP A 283 13.54 13.28 -22.52
N LYS A 284 13.29 12.45 -21.51
CA LYS A 284 14.37 11.85 -20.70
C LYS A 284 15.07 10.67 -21.39
N THR A 285 14.37 9.92 -22.24
CA THR A 285 14.92 8.73 -22.90
C THR A 285 15.56 9.08 -24.26
N PHE A 286 14.90 9.95 -25.03
CA PHE A 286 15.30 10.37 -26.37
C PHE A 286 15.83 11.81 -26.38
N ALA A 287 16.54 12.18 -25.31
CA ALA A 287 17.30 13.42 -25.27
C ALA A 287 18.34 13.47 -26.41
N LYS A 288 18.69 14.67 -26.88
CA LYS A 288 19.59 14.85 -28.03
C LYS A 288 20.98 14.22 -27.82
N ASP A 289 21.43 14.18 -26.57
CA ASP A 289 22.69 13.61 -26.10
C ASP A 289 22.58 12.14 -25.69
N SER A 290 21.42 11.49 -25.89
CA SER A 290 21.28 10.07 -25.60
C SER A 290 21.98 9.22 -26.66
N GLN A 291 22.62 8.12 -26.23
CA GLN A 291 23.28 7.18 -27.15
C GLN A 291 22.31 6.61 -28.19
N PHE A 292 21.01 6.53 -27.87
CA PHE A 292 19.99 6.11 -28.82
C PHE A 292 19.88 7.10 -29.99
N VAL A 293 19.73 8.39 -29.69
CA VAL A 293 19.57 9.46 -30.68
C VAL A 293 20.88 9.67 -31.45
N GLU A 294 22.02 9.62 -30.78
CA GLU A 294 23.34 9.69 -31.40
C GLU A 294 23.55 8.56 -32.41
N THR A 295 23.18 7.32 -32.03
CA THR A 295 23.35 6.14 -32.90
C THR A 295 22.36 6.12 -34.06
N LEU A 296 21.12 6.56 -33.85
CA LEU A 296 20.13 6.71 -34.93
C LEU A 296 20.43 7.92 -35.83
N GLY A 297 21.26 8.86 -35.35
CA GLY A 297 21.62 10.11 -36.01
C GLY A 297 20.56 11.22 -35.91
N LYS A 298 19.39 10.93 -35.35
CA LYS A 298 18.31 11.90 -35.11
C LYS A 298 17.28 11.35 -34.13
N ASP A 299 16.37 12.24 -33.73
CA ASP A 299 15.20 11.91 -32.93
C ASP A 299 14.34 10.83 -33.63
N PRO A 300 13.91 9.77 -32.92
CA PRO A 300 13.19 8.66 -33.54
C PRO A 300 11.85 9.07 -34.14
N SER A 301 11.13 10.02 -33.52
CA SER A 301 9.86 10.52 -34.05
C SER A 301 10.09 11.21 -35.40
N THR A 302 11.14 12.02 -35.50
CA THR A 302 11.57 12.68 -36.75
C THR A 302 12.04 11.67 -37.80
N PHE A 303 12.81 10.65 -37.40
CA PHE A 303 13.24 9.57 -38.29
C PHE A 303 12.05 8.85 -38.94
N LEU A 304 11.02 8.53 -38.16
CA LEU A 304 9.83 7.85 -38.68
C LEU A 304 9.06 8.70 -39.70
N VAL A 305 8.97 10.02 -39.48
CA VAL A 305 8.34 10.95 -40.44
C VAL A 305 9.02 10.89 -41.79
N GLU A 306 10.36 10.98 -41.83
CA GLU A 306 11.12 10.91 -43.07
C GLU A 306 10.90 9.59 -43.82
N LYS A 307 10.94 8.45 -43.10
CA LYS A 307 10.70 7.14 -43.71
C LYS A 307 9.28 6.99 -44.24
N ILE A 308 8.29 7.60 -43.59
CA ILE A 308 6.90 7.54 -44.04
C ILE A 308 6.64 8.47 -45.23
N GLN A 309 7.31 9.62 -45.32
CA GLN A 309 7.30 10.46 -46.51
C GLN A 309 7.95 9.76 -47.71
N GLU A 310 9.07 9.05 -47.49
CA GLU A 310 9.70 8.20 -48.50
C GLU A 310 8.75 7.08 -48.95
N ALA A 311 8.11 6.40 -47.99
CA ALA A 311 7.12 5.36 -48.25
C ALA A 311 5.95 5.88 -49.09
N GLN A 312 5.43 7.07 -48.77
CA GLN A 312 4.34 7.71 -49.51
C GLN A 312 4.72 7.94 -50.97
N LYS A 313 5.88 8.54 -51.21
CA LYS A 313 6.40 8.80 -52.56
C LYS A 313 6.57 7.51 -53.37
N ASN A 314 7.16 6.48 -52.75
CA ASN A 314 7.41 5.21 -53.42
C ASN A 314 6.12 4.40 -53.64
N ALA A 315 5.14 4.47 -52.72
CA ALA A 315 3.82 3.88 -52.88
C ALA A 315 3.03 4.54 -54.03
N GLN A 316 3.05 5.88 -54.13
CA GLN A 316 2.43 6.61 -55.26
C GLN A 316 3.06 6.22 -56.60
N ALA A 317 4.38 5.99 -56.62
CA ALA A 317 5.10 5.48 -57.78
C ALA A 317 4.94 3.95 -58.01
N LYS A 318 4.08 3.27 -57.23
CA LYS A 318 3.84 1.81 -57.29
C LYS A 318 5.11 0.95 -57.17
N LYS A 319 6.10 1.43 -56.41
CA LYS A 319 7.32 0.65 -56.15
C LYS A 319 7.04 -0.43 -55.10
N PRO A 320 7.61 -1.66 -55.25
CA PRO A 320 7.41 -2.75 -54.30
C PRO A 320 8.13 -2.54 -52.96
N VAL A 321 9.22 -1.76 -52.96
CA VAL A 321 9.97 -1.37 -51.75
C VAL A 321 9.60 0.06 -51.40
N LEU A 322 9.16 0.27 -50.17
CA LEU A 322 8.72 1.56 -49.64
C LEU A 322 9.90 2.40 -49.17
N PHE A 323 10.84 1.80 -48.46
CA PHE A 323 12.11 2.39 -48.04
C PHE A 323 13.07 1.29 -47.59
N THR A 324 14.33 1.65 -47.35
CA THR A 324 15.33 0.74 -46.78
C THR A 324 15.74 1.19 -45.38
N LEU A 325 16.11 0.19 -44.56
CA LEU A 325 16.71 0.36 -43.24
C LEU A 325 18.02 -0.41 -43.20
N THR A 326 19.01 0.09 -42.49
CA THR A 326 20.15 -0.72 -42.06
C THR A 326 19.70 -1.69 -40.96
N ALA A 327 20.44 -2.79 -40.77
CA ALA A 327 20.16 -3.71 -39.65
C ALA A 327 20.20 -3.01 -38.27
N LYS A 328 21.01 -1.95 -38.10
CA LYS A 328 21.06 -1.15 -36.87
C LYS A 328 19.79 -0.31 -36.68
N GLU A 329 19.36 0.39 -37.73
CA GLU A 329 18.14 1.20 -37.70
C GLU A 329 16.91 0.35 -37.39
N GLU A 330 16.81 -0.86 -37.96
CA GLU A 330 15.69 -1.76 -37.69
C GLU A 330 15.60 -2.14 -36.20
N VAL A 331 16.71 -2.55 -35.59
CA VAL A 331 16.75 -2.92 -34.16
C VAL A 331 16.39 -1.71 -33.27
N LEU A 332 16.88 -0.51 -33.61
CA LEU A 332 16.56 0.72 -32.89
C LEU A 332 15.07 1.06 -33.01
N ILE A 333 14.49 0.95 -34.20
CA ILE A 333 13.06 1.20 -34.44
C ILE A 333 12.20 0.20 -33.67
N GLN A 334 12.56 -1.09 -33.65
CA GLN A 334 11.84 -2.07 -32.85
C GLN A 334 11.90 -1.74 -31.36
N LYS A 335 13.08 -1.30 -30.87
CA LYS A 335 13.21 -0.89 -29.47
C LYS A 335 12.41 0.39 -29.16
N TYR A 336 12.37 1.36 -30.07
CA TYR A 336 11.48 2.52 -29.97
C TYR A 336 10.01 2.08 -29.89
N ILE A 337 9.61 1.13 -30.74
CA ILE A 337 8.25 0.56 -30.75
C ILE A 337 7.90 -0.07 -29.40
N GLU A 338 8.80 -0.89 -28.86
CA GLU A 338 8.65 -1.56 -27.56
C GLU A 338 8.47 -0.55 -26.42
N ILE A 339 9.37 0.45 -26.35
CA ILE A 339 9.37 1.48 -25.30
C ILE A 339 8.09 2.31 -25.33
N MET A 340 7.71 2.83 -26.49
CA MET A 340 6.51 3.66 -26.65
C MET A 340 5.23 2.88 -26.34
N ASN A 341 5.12 1.61 -26.78
CA ASN A 341 3.98 0.76 -26.42
C ASN A 341 3.86 0.58 -24.90
N SER A 342 4.98 0.41 -24.20
CA SER A 342 5.00 0.32 -22.74
C SER A 342 4.47 1.60 -22.10
N TRP A 343 4.95 2.76 -22.53
CA TRP A 343 4.51 4.05 -21.99
C TRP A 343 3.06 4.39 -22.31
N PHE A 344 2.57 4.03 -23.49
CA PHE A 344 1.18 4.20 -23.84
C PHE A 344 0.25 3.39 -22.93
N ALA A 345 0.64 2.19 -22.52
CA ALA A 345 -0.12 1.42 -21.52
C ALA A 345 -0.09 2.11 -20.14
N LEU A 346 1.04 2.67 -19.73
CA LEU A 346 1.19 3.36 -18.44
C LEU A 346 0.45 4.71 -18.37
N THR A 347 0.30 5.39 -19.50
CA THR A 347 -0.30 6.73 -19.62
C THR A 347 -1.73 6.71 -20.18
N GLY A 348 -2.29 5.53 -20.47
CA GLY A 348 -3.70 5.37 -20.85
C GLY A 348 -4.01 5.52 -22.34
N TYR A 349 -3.00 5.57 -23.22
CA TYR A 349 -3.20 5.55 -24.68
C TYR A 349 -3.53 4.16 -25.22
N LEU A 350 -3.14 3.10 -24.51
CA LEU A 350 -3.46 1.72 -24.84
C LEU A 350 -4.21 1.05 -23.69
N TRP A 351 -5.32 0.38 -24.00
CA TRP A 351 -6.00 -0.49 -23.04
C TRP A 351 -5.31 -1.85 -23.01
N THR A 352 -4.90 -2.30 -21.82
CA THR A 352 -4.31 -3.63 -21.63
C THR A 352 -5.14 -4.47 -20.67
N GLN A 353 -5.39 -5.73 -21.01
CA GLN A 353 -5.87 -6.76 -20.07
C GLN A 353 -4.83 -7.86 -19.98
N ASN A 354 -4.40 -8.21 -18.75
CA ASN A 354 -3.38 -9.24 -18.49
C ASN A 354 -2.06 -9.04 -19.27
N GLY A 355 -1.64 -7.78 -19.50
CA GLY A 355 -0.43 -7.44 -20.26
C GLY A 355 -0.60 -7.42 -21.78
N ASN A 356 -1.77 -7.81 -22.31
CA ASN A 356 -2.07 -7.77 -23.74
C ASN A 356 -2.87 -6.52 -24.07
N VAL A 357 -2.47 -5.80 -25.13
CA VAL A 357 -3.20 -4.62 -25.63
C VAL A 357 -4.48 -5.07 -26.31
N THR A 358 -5.63 -4.67 -25.77
CA THR A 358 -6.96 -5.06 -26.24
C THR A 358 -7.58 -4.03 -27.19
N SER A 359 -7.13 -2.77 -27.17
CA SER A 359 -7.52 -1.73 -28.11
C SER A 359 -6.59 -0.51 -28.08
N SER A 360 -6.50 0.20 -29.20
CA SER A 360 -5.89 1.53 -29.34
C SER A 360 -6.93 2.45 -30.00
N GLN A 361 -7.20 3.64 -29.45
CA GLN A 361 -8.06 4.60 -30.13
C GLN A 361 -7.20 5.54 -30.98
N ILE A 362 -7.24 5.35 -32.30
CA ILE A 362 -6.87 6.41 -33.24
C ILE A 362 -8.04 7.40 -33.21
N VAL A 363 -7.79 8.64 -32.82
CA VAL A 363 -8.75 9.74 -33.00
C VAL A 363 -8.72 10.10 -34.48
N ALA A 364 -9.37 9.29 -35.30
CA ALA A 364 -9.87 9.77 -36.57
C ALA A 364 -11.15 10.53 -36.25
N GLN A 365 -11.38 11.66 -36.92
CA GLN A 365 -12.67 12.34 -36.97
C GLN A 365 -13.74 11.48 -37.68
N SER A 366 -13.81 10.17 -37.42
CA SER A 366 -14.85 9.28 -37.95
C SER A 366 -15.72 8.82 -36.80
N GLY A 367 -17.02 9.12 -36.90
CA GLY A 367 -18.04 8.73 -35.92
C GLY A 367 -18.34 7.23 -35.85
N ASP A 368 -17.37 6.37 -36.14
CA ASP A 368 -17.56 4.92 -36.28
C ASP A 368 -16.48 4.15 -35.49
N LYS A 369 -16.81 3.80 -34.25
CA LYS A 369 -15.87 3.28 -33.23
C LYS A 369 -15.40 1.83 -33.48
N SER A 370 -15.97 1.09 -34.42
CA SER A 370 -15.68 -0.33 -34.63
C SER A 370 -14.76 -0.64 -35.83
N THR A 371 -14.49 0.32 -36.72
CA THR A 371 -13.76 0.08 -37.98
C THR A 371 -12.47 0.91 -38.16
N ALA A 372 -12.07 1.71 -37.17
CA ALA A 372 -10.98 2.68 -37.32
C ALA A 372 -9.58 2.06 -37.48
N ALA A 373 -9.30 0.90 -36.87
CA ALA A 373 -8.01 0.22 -37.04
C ALA A 373 -7.86 -0.42 -38.43
N GLU A 374 -8.97 -0.84 -39.05
CA GLU A 374 -8.99 -1.37 -40.42
C GLU A 374 -8.98 -0.25 -41.46
N LYS A 375 -9.69 0.87 -41.22
CA LYS A 375 -9.79 2.00 -42.16
C LYS A 375 -8.54 2.91 -42.21
N ALA A 376 -7.70 2.93 -41.16
CA ALA A 376 -6.39 3.61 -41.22
C ALA A 376 -5.38 2.92 -42.18
N ALA A 377 -5.69 1.71 -42.64
CA ALA A 377 -4.83 0.91 -43.52
C ALA A 377 -5.09 1.13 -45.02
N GLU A 378 -6.13 1.87 -45.41
CA GLU A 378 -6.38 2.22 -46.81
C GLU A 378 -5.47 3.38 -47.26
N ASN A 379 -4.95 3.29 -48.49
CA ASN A 379 -3.68 3.92 -48.91
C ASN A 379 -3.49 5.43 -48.67
N SER A 380 -4.55 6.24 -48.52
CA SER A 380 -4.45 7.69 -48.29
C SER A 380 -4.26 8.06 -46.82
N SER A 381 -5.05 7.49 -45.90
CA SER A 381 -4.95 7.77 -44.46
C SER A 381 -3.67 7.20 -43.84
N LYS A 382 -3.13 6.12 -44.43
CA LYS A 382 -1.93 5.43 -43.96
C LYS A 382 -0.67 6.30 -43.86
N TYR A 383 -0.46 7.21 -44.81
CA TYR A 383 0.76 8.04 -44.90
C TYR A 383 0.53 9.50 -44.49
N GLU A 384 -0.73 9.95 -44.40
CA GLU A 384 -1.11 11.30 -43.96
C GLU A 384 -1.09 11.41 -42.43
N PHE A 385 0.10 11.31 -41.84
CA PHE A 385 0.29 11.26 -40.39
C PHE A 385 -0.23 12.49 -39.63
N GLU A 386 -0.33 13.65 -40.28
CA GLU A 386 -0.90 14.89 -39.71
C GLU A 386 -2.40 14.74 -39.40
N LYS A 387 -3.10 13.85 -40.12
CA LYS A 387 -4.53 13.56 -39.89
C LYS A 387 -4.75 12.42 -38.91
N ASN A 388 -3.71 11.65 -38.60
CA ASN A 388 -3.77 10.47 -37.74
C ASN A 388 -3.41 10.83 -36.30
N VAL A 389 -4.33 11.45 -35.57
CA VAL A 389 -4.09 11.81 -34.18
C VAL A 389 -4.39 10.62 -33.26
N ILE A 390 -3.42 10.21 -32.45
CA ILE A 390 -3.58 9.18 -31.41
C ILE A 390 -3.89 9.89 -30.10
N GLY A 391 -5.13 9.75 -29.64
CA GLY A 391 -5.60 10.33 -28.38
C GLY A 391 -5.71 9.30 -27.27
N ILE A 392 -5.97 9.78 -26.06
CA ILE A 392 -6.34 8.92 -24.93
C ILE A 392 -7.82 8.62 -25.07
N GLY A 393 -8.13 7.35 -25.32
CA GLY A 393 -9.47 6.94 -25.72
C GLY A 393 -10.51 6.98 -24.60
N ASP A 394 -11.79 7.12 -24.95
CA ASP A 394 -12.88 6.93 -24.00
C ASP A 394 -12.98 5.44 -23.62
N PRO A 395 -13.12 5.08 -22.33
CA PRO A 395 -13.49 5.94 -21.21
C PRO A 395 -12.34 6.16 -20.22
N VAL A 396 -11.11 6.47 -20.67
CA VAL A 396 -9.99 6.67 -19.73
C VAL A 396 -10.27 7.87 -18.82
N ASN A 397 -10.75 7.53 -17.63
CA ASN A 397 -11.22 8.41 -16.57
C ASN A 397 -10.25 8.38 -15.38
N LYS A 398 -8.96 8.13 -15.64
CA LYS A 398 -7.93 7.96 -14.62
C LYS A 398 -6.66 8.69 -15.00
N LEU A 399 -6.06 9.32 -13.99
CA LEU A 399 -4.73 9.89 -14.09
C LEU A 399 -3.68 8.77 -14.27
N ALA A 400 -2.63 9.05 -15.02
CA ALA A 400 -1.47 8.16 -15.13
C ALA A 400 -0.93 7.87 -13.72
N PHE A 401 -0.74 6.59 -13.41
CA PHE A 401 -0.33 6.10 -12.10
C PHE A 401 -1.26 6.47 -10.92
N GLN A 402 -2.54 6.75 -11.14
CA GLN A 402 -3.51 6.89 -10.06
C GLN A 402 -3.58 5.65 -9.15
N ASP A 403 -3.85 5.85 -7.85
CA ASP A 403 -4.12 4.74 -6.91
C ASP A 403 -5.54 4.15 -7.09
N ALA A 404 -5.72 2.89 -6.70
CA ALA A 404 -7.03 2.25 -6.75
C ALA A 404 -8.04 2.87 -5.75
N LEU A 405 -7.56 3.41 -4.63
CA LEU A 405 -8.38 3.99 -3.57
C LEU A 405 -8.32 5.52 -3.61
N PRO A 406 -9.46 6.23 -3.54
CA PRO A 406 -9.44 7.67 -3.39
C PRO A 406 -8.94 8.04 -1.99
N LEU A 407 -8.49 9.28 -1.83
CA LEU A 407 -8.07 9.83 -0.55
C LEU A 407 -9.28 9.97 0.39
N LEU A 408 -9.11 9.57 1.64
CA LEU A 408 -9.98 9.89 2.76
C LEU A 408 -9.11 10.48 3.85
N ASN A 409 -9.52 11.54 4.55
CA ASN A 409 -8.65 12.17 5.53
C ASN A 409 -9.29 12.44 6.88
N ILE A 410 -8.63 11.98 7.95
CA ILE A 410 -8.88 12.42 9.32
C ILE A 410 -7.94 13.57 9.62
N SER A 411 -8.48 14.79 9.50
CA SER A 411 -7.77 16.06 9.76
C SER A 411 -8.16 16.73 11.07
N SER A 412 -9.25 16.30 11.69
CA SER A 412 -9.75 16.85 12.95
C SER A 412 -10.50 15.78 13.75
N TRP A 413 -10.67 16.04 15.04
CA TRP A 413 -11.36 15.12 15.94
C TRP A 413 -12.80 14.86 15.49
N GLY A 414 -13.51 15.91 15.05
CA GLY A 414 -14.87 15.78 14.52
C GLY A 414 -14.96 14.89 13.28
N GLN A 415 -13.96 14.93 12.39
CA GLN A 415 -13.90 14.01 11.24
C GLN A 415 -13.67 12.56 11.69
N ALA A 416 -12.85 12.33 12.72
CA ALA A 416 -12.63 11.00 13.26
C ALA A 416 -13.94 10.34 13.74
N TRP A 417 -14.86 11.11 14.35
CA TRP A 417 -16.17 10.60 14.78
C TRP A 417 -17.07 10.14 13.63
N LYS A 418 -16.89 10.66 12.40
CA LYS A 418 -17.62 10.17 11.21
C LYS A 418 -17.25 8.74 10.84
N TYR A 419 -16.03 8.31 11.18
CA TYR A 419 -15.59 6.92 11.04
C TYR A 419 -15.98 6.04 12.23
N GLY A 420 -16.60 6.62 13.26
CA GLY A 420 -17.15 5.94 14.42
C GLY A 420 -16.43 6.27 15.74
N PRO A 421 -17.04 5.90 16.89
CA PRO A 421 -16.49 6.20 18.21
C PRO A 421 -15.07 5.66 18.44
N PHE A 422 -14.74 4.51 17.84
CA PHE A 422 -13.41 3.93 17.95
C PHE A 422 -12.33 4.85 17.34
N TYR A 423 -12.63 5.46 16.19
CA TYR A 423 -11.73 6.40 15.55
C TYR A 423 -11.59 7.70 16.35
N GLY A 424 -12.70 8.23 16.88
CA GLY A 424 -12.68 9.43 17.72
C GLY A 424 -11.95 9.25 19.05
N ILE A 425 -12.13 8.12 19.73
CA ILE A 425 -11.62 7.89 21.09
C ILE A 425 -10.20 7.30 21.08
N PHE A 426 -9.88 6.40 20.16
CA PHE A 426 -8.60 5.67 20.17
C PHE A 426 -7.68 6.07 19.03
N VAL A 427 -8.15 6.02 17.77
CA VAL A 427 -7.29 6.25 16.60
C VAL A 427 -6.79 7.68 16.56
N TYR A 428 -7.69 8.67 16.66
CA TYR A 428 -7.31 10.07 16.53
C TYR A 428 -6.28 10.52 17.58
N PRO A 429 -6.48 10.31 18.90
CA PRO A 429 -5.49 10.76 19.89
C PRO A 429 -4.15 10.04 19.73
N THR A 430 -4.19 8.74 19.42
CA THR A 430 -2.96 7.95 19.23
C THR A 430 -2.20 8.43 18.00
N SER A 431 -2.88 8.64 16.88
CA SER A 431 -2.28 9.16 15.65
C SER A 431 -1.74 10.58 15.83
N TRP A 432 -2.44 11.43 16.58
CA TRP A 432 -1.98 12.78 16.92
C TRP A 432 -0.69 12.75 17.73
N VAL A 433 -0.61 11.91 18.78
CA VAL A 433 0.61 11.72 19.59
C VAL A 433 1.76 11.19 18.75
N ILE A 434 1.52 10.14 17.94
CA ILE A 434 2.54 9.55 17.08
C ILE A 434 3.08 10.58 16.08
N ASN A 435 2.19 11.34 15.43
CA ASN A 435 2.57 12.38 14.48
C ASN A 435 3.36 13.51 15.17
N GLY A 436 2.97 13.92 16.37
CA GLY A 436 3.69 14.92 17.16
C GLY A 436 5.11 14.48 17.54
N ILE A 437 5.28 13.24 18.01
CA ILE A 437 6.61 12.68 18.33
C ILE A 437 7.44 12.53 17.06
N SER A 438 6.83 12.10 15.94
CA SER A 438 7.50 11.95 14.65
C SER A 438 8.07 13.27 14.14
N GLN A 439 7.39 14.40 14.36
CA GLN A 439 7.89 15.72 13.96
C GLN A 439 9.06 16.18 14.83
N GLY A 440 9.07 15.84 16.13
CA GLY A 440 10.13 16.24 17.07
C GLY A 440 11.44 15.47 16.94
N ILE A 441 11.42 14.22 16.44
CA ILE A 441 12.62 13.38 16.31
C ILE A 441 13.49 13.76 15.10
N GLY A 442 12.94 14.46 14.11
CA GLY A 442 13.71 14.92 12.95
C GLY A 442 14.21 13.79 12.03
N ILE A 443 14.94 14.18 10.98
CA ILE A 443 15.23 13.45 9.74
C ILE A 443 16.29 12.34 9.92
N LEU A 444 16.08 11.40 10.85
CA LEU A 444 16.93 10.19 10.94
C LEU A 444 16.57 9.15 9.85
N LYS A 445 16.08 9.60 8.68
CA LYS A 445 15.54 8.75 7.61
C LYS A 445 14.62 7.67 8.22
N GLY A 446 14.75 6.41 7.81
CA GLY A 446 13.97 5.30 8.33
C GLY A 446 14.09 5.04 9.84
N TRP A 447 15.20 5.43 10.47
CA TRP A 447 15.41 5.20 11.91
C TRP A 447 14.50 6.06 12.79
N GLY A 448 14.13 7.26 12.34
CA GLY A 448 13.22 8.14 13.07
C GLY A 448 11.89 7.43 13.36
N THR A 449 11.28 6.86 12.33
CA THR A 449 10.03 6.10 12.45
C THR A 449 10.17 4.87 13.35
N ILE A 450 11.29 4.13 13.26
CA ILE A 450 11.54 2.98 14.14
C ILE A 450 11.58 3.42 15.61
N ILE A 451 12.26 4.53 15.91
CA ILE A 451 12.35 5.10 17.26
C ILE A 451 10.98 5.56 17.74
N VAL A 452 10.20 6.25 16.89
CA VAL A 452 8.82 6.66 17.21
C VAL A 452 7.98 5.43 17.58
N LEU A 453 8.00 4.38 16.75
CA LEU A 453 7.26 3.15 17.01
C LEU A 453 7.73 2.47 18.30
N PHE A 454 9.03 2.42 18.57
CA PHE A 454 9.58 1.90 19.82
C PHE A 454 9.05 2.67 21.04
N ILE A 455 9.25 3.99 21.07
CA ILE A 455 8.87 4.86 22.19
C ILE A 455 7.37 4.76 22.46
N VAL A 456 6.55 4.95 21.44
CA VAL A 456 5.08 4.94 21.59
C VAL A 456 4.61 3.56 22.05
N THR A 457 5.17 2.48 21.50
CA THR A 457 4.82 1.12 21.91
C THR A 457 5.14 0.89 23.38
N PHE A 458 6.35 1.24 23.83
CA PHE A 458 6.78 1.03 25.21
C PHE A 458 6.00 1.91 26.19
N ILE A 459 5.67 3.15 25.84
CA ILE A 459 4.85 4.04 26.68
C ILE A 459 3.44 3.47 26.83
N ILE A 460 2.75 3.19 25.71
CA ILE A 460 1.37 2.70 25.75
C ILE A 460 1.31 1.35 26.48
N ARG A 461 2.22 0.41 26.16
CA ARG A 461 2.28 -0.90 26.82
C ARG A 461 2.65 -0.79 28.29
N GLY A 462 3.54 0.13 28.66
CA GLY A 462 3.92 0.42 30.05
C GLY A 462 2.74 0.91 30.87
N LEU A 463 2.01 1.92 30.37
CA LEU A 463 0.80 2.44 31.00
C LEU A 463 -0.24 1.34 31.18
N VAL A 464 -0.49 0.57 30.12
CA VAL A 464 -1.49 -0.51 30.16
C VAL A 464 -1.08 -1.60 31.13
N PHE A 465 0.19 -2.01 31.15
CA PHE A 465 0.70 -2.95 32.13
C PHE A 465 0.51 -2.44 33.56
N ALA A 466 0.76 -1.16 33.83
CA ALA A 466 0.53 -0.55 35.14
C ALA A 466 -0.96 -0.62 35.54
N PHE A 467 -1.88 -0.27 34.63
CA PHE A 467 -3.32 -0.35 34.87
C PHE A 467 -3.82 -1.79 35.02
N THR A 468 -3.26 -2.73 34.25
CA THR A 468 -3.68 -4.14 34.26
C THR A 468 -2.90 -5.00 35.24
N PHE A 469 -1.95 -4.44 36.01
CA PHE A 469 -1.04 -5.21 36.86
C PHE A 469 -1.77 -6.19 37.79
N LYS A 470 -2.86 -5.75 38.42
CA LYS A 470 -3.68 -6.60 39.32
C LYS A 470 -4.33 -7.77 38.57
N SER A 471 -4.83 -7.53 37.36
CA SER A 471 -5.41 -8.57 36.50
C SER A 471 -4.32 -9.55 36.06
N THR A 472 -3.15 -9.06 35.65
CA THR A 472 -2.00 -9.89 35.29
C THR A 472 -1.50 -10.73 36.47
N ALA A 473 -1.46 -10.16 37.67
CA ALA A 473 -1.13 -10.88 38.90
C ALA A 473 -2.12 -12.02 39.18
N LYS A 474 -3.43 -11.75 39.16
CA LYS A 474 -4.47 -12.78 39.35
C LYS A 474 -4.46 -13.85 38.25
N MET A 475 -4.23 -13.47 37.00
CA MET A 475 -4.07 -14.42 35.89
C MET A 475 -2.89 -15.37 36.12
N SER A 476 -1.82 -14.90 36.75
CA SER A 476 -0.71 -15.77 37.11
C SER A 476 -1.02 -16.75 38.24
N VAL A 477 -1.94 -16.41 39.14
CA VAL A 477 -2.41 -17.32 40.19
C VAL A 477 -3.39 -18.34 39.62
N GLN A 478 -4.18 -17.93 38.61
CA GLN A 478 -5.01 -18.84 37.83
C GLN A 478 -4.18 -19.92 37.14
N GLU A 479 -2.95 -19.60 36.72
CA GLU A 479 -1.99 -20.58 36.22
C GLU A 479 -1.68 -21.63 37.29
N GLU A 480 -1.45 -21.23 38.55
CA GLU A 480 -1.22 -22.17 39.66
C GLU A 480 -2.42 -23.10 39.91
N LEU A 481 -3.63 -22.65 39.59
CA LEU A 481 -4.85 -23.47 39.64
C LEU A 481 -4.99 -24.47 38.50
N LYS A 482 -4.13 -24.46 37.48
CA LYS A 482 -4.24 -25.38 36.33
C LYS A 482 -4.28 -26.85 36.73
N SER A 483 -3.44 -27.27 37.67
CA SER A 483 -3.48 -28.65 38.19
C SER A 483 -4.84 -28.98 38.83
N LYS A 484 -5.37 -28.08 39.67
CA LYS A 484 -6.70 -28.27 40.29
C LYS A 484 -7.83 -28.30 39.26
N ARG A 485 -7.71 -27.53 38.18
CA ARG A 485 -8.64 -27.57 37.05
C ARG A 485 -8.53 -28.89 36.30
N ALA A 486 -7.32 -29.35 36.01
CA ALA A 486 -7.07 -30.64 35.34
C ALA A 486 -7.68 -31.82 36.10
N VAL A 487 -7.63 -31.81 37.45
CA VAL A 487 -8.33 -32.80 38.28
C VAL A 487 -9.85 -32.79 38.02
N ILE A 488 -10.46 -31.60 38.00
CA ILE A 488 -11.89 -31.46 37.68
C ILE A 488 -12.13 -31.96 36.25
N GLU A 489 -11.31 -31.55 35.27
CA GLU A 489 -11.49 -31.96 33.87
C GLU A 489 -11.39 -33.48 33.70
N ALA A 490 -10.47 -34.14 34.40
CA ALA A 490 -10.27 -35.59 34.36
C ALA A 490 -11.53 -36.36 34.82
N LYS A 491 -12.29 -35.85 35.79
CA LYS A 491 -13.55 -36.47 36.26
C LYS A 491 -14.64 -36.57 35.19
N TYR A 492 -14.58 -35.70 34.16
CA TYR A 492 -15.63 -35.56 33.15
C TYR A 492 -15.18 -36.05 31.76
N VAL A 493 -14.02 -36.71 31.65
CA VAL A 493 -13.56 -37.34 30.40
C VAL A 493 -14.54 -38.46 30.02
N GLY A 494 -14.94 -38.52 28.75
CA GLY A 494 -15.93 -39.50 28.24
C GLY A 494 -17.39 -39.04 28.32
N PHE A 495 -17.72 -37.96 29.05
CA PHE A 495 -19.07 -37.41 29.15
C PHE A 495 -19.31 -36.19 28.24
N GLU A 496 -18.52 -36.04 27.18
CA GLU A 496 -18.45 -34.82 26.36
C GLU A 496 -19.76 -34.54 25.60
N ASN A 497 -20.56 -35.57 25.29
CA ASN A 497 -21.83 -35.41 24.59
C ASN A 497 -23.01 -35.16 25.54
N ASN A 498 -22.83 -35.25 26.87
CA ASN A 498 -23.88 -35.05 27.85
C ASN A 498 -23.95 -33.58 28.31
N LYS A 499 -25.05 -32.90 27.99
CA LYS A 499 -25.30 -31.48 28.32
C LYS A 499 -25.31 -31.22 29.83
N ALA A 500 -25.86 -32.14 30.63
CA ALA A 500 -25.90 -32.00 32.09
C ALA A 500 -24.50 -32.14 32.71
N MET A 501 -23.69 -33.07 32.22
CA MET A 501 -22.31 -33.26 32.70
C MET A 501 -21.41 -32.08 32.31
N LYS A 502 -21.60 -31.49 31.12
CA LYS A 502 -20.97 -30.23 30.73
C LYS A 502 -21.33 -29.07 31.69
N ALA A 503 -22.60 -28.94 32.05
CA ALA A 503 -23.06 -27.92 32.98
C ALA A 503 -22.46 -28.10 34.39
N ARG A 504 -22.42 -29.34 34.90
CA ARG A 504 -21.79 -29.67 36.19
C ARG A 504 -20.29 -29.36 36.20
N LYS A 505 -19.57 -29.75 35.13
CA LYS A 505 -18.14 -29.39 34.96
C LYS A 505 -17.95 -27.87 35.02
N ALA A 506 -18.79 -27.09 34.33
CA ALA A 506 -18.72 -25.64 34.34
C ALA A 506 -18.98 -25.05 35.74
N GLN A 507 -19.94 -25.61 36.49
CA GLN A 507 -20.26 -25.20 37.86
C GLN A 507 -19.13 -25.49 38.86
N GLU A 508 -18.48 -26.66 38.77
CA GLU A 508 -17.32 -26.99 39.60
C GLU A 508 -16.15 -26.04 39.32
N LEU A 509 -15.86 -25.76 38.04
CA LEU A 509 -14.84 -24.79 37.65
C LEU A 509 -15.15 -23.38 38.15
N GLN A 510 -16.43 -22.96 38.10
CA GLN A 510 -16.85 -21.66 38.61
C GLN A 510 -16.71 -21.59 40.14
N THR A 511 -17.07 -22.65 40.86
CA THR A 511 -16.93 -22.75 42.31
C THR A 511 -15.46 -22.68 42.73
N LEU A 512 -14.58 -23.37 42.00
CA LEU A 512 -13.13 -23.27 42.20
C LEU A 512 -12.64 -21.82 42.03
N ASN A 513 -13.07 -21.11 40.98
CA ASN A 513 -12.69 -19.73 40.75
C ASN A 513 -13.22 -18.78 41.86
N LYS A 514 -14.46 -18.99 42.32
CA LYS A 514 -15.06 -18.23 43.43
C LYS A 514 -14.27 -18.40 44.73
N LYS A 515 -13.84 -19.63 45.05
CA LYS A 515 -13.05 -19.95 46.26
C LYS A 515 -11.75 -19.15 46.37
N TYR A 516 -11.16 -18.75 45.24
CA TYR A 516 -9.92 -17.98 45.19
C TYR A 516 -10.13 -16.52 44.78
N ASN A 517 -11.38 -16.01 44.81
CA ASN A 517 -11.73 -14.64 44.43
C ASN A 517 -11.17 -14.23 43.04
N ILE A 518 -11.15 -15.19 42.11
CA ILE A 518 -10.77 -15.00 40.72
C ILE A 518 -12.05 -14.85 39.92
N SER A 519 -12.38 -13.63 39.52
CA SER A 519 -13.51 -13.40 38.62
C SER A 519 -13.13 -13.66 37.17
N MET A 520 -14.11 -13.98 36.32
CA MET A 520 -13.87 -14.10 34.87
C MET A 520 -13.28 -12.79 34.31
N LEU A 521 -13.77 -11.64 34.76
CA LEU A 521 -13.27 -10.31 34.37
C LEU A 521 -11.79 -10.10 34.77
N ASP A 522 -11.34 -10.63 35.90
CA ASP A 522 -9.93 -10.56 36.28
C ASP A 522 -9.04 -11.35 35.31
N THR A 523 -9.59 -12.41 34.68
CA THR A 523 -8.86 -13.31 33.78
C THR A 523 -8.82 -12.85 32.33
N ILE A 524 -9.82 -12.07 31.90
CA ILE A 524 -9.90 -11.53 30.53
C ILE A 524 -9.60 -10.02 30.46
N GLY A 525 -9.52 -9.34 31.60
CA GLY A 525 -9.35 -7.89 31.69
C GLY A 525 -8.14 -7.35 30.94
N ALA A 526 -6.97 -7.98 31.10
CA ALA A 526 -5.76 -7.57 30.38
C ALA A 526 -5.90 -7.70 28.84
N GLN A 527 -6.62 -8.73 28.38
CA GLN A 527 -6.84 -8.96 26.95
C GLN A 527 -7.74 -7.88 26.33
N PHE A 528 -8.71 -7.36 27.09
CA PHE A 528 -9.60 -6.28 26.63
C PHE A 528 -8.90 -4.95 26.41
N PHE A 529 -7.82 -4.66 27.13
CA PHE A 529 -7.00 -3.49 26.82
C PHE A 529 -6.09 -3.74 25.62
N THR A 530 -5.60 -4.97 25.46
CA THR A 530 -4.59 -5.30 24.45
C THR A 530 -5.13 -5.21 23.02
N LEU A 531 -6.34 -5.71 22.77
CA LEU A 531 -6.95 -5.71 21.43
C LEU A 531 -7.20 -4.31 20.84
N PRO A 532 -7.87 -3.36 21.52
CA PRO A 532 -8.09 -2.02 20.98
C PRO A 532 -6.77 -1.28 20.73
N ILE A 533 -5.78 -1.43 21.60
CA ILE A 533 -4.45 -0.84 21.40
C ILE A 533 -3.80 -1.39 20.15
N PHE A 534 -3.85 -2.71 19.97
CA PHE A 534 -3.31 -3.36 18.80
C PHE A 534 -3.92 -2.77 17.51
N ILE A 535 -5.25 -2.70 17.44
CA ILE A 535 -5.97 -2.20 16.26
C ILE A 535 -5.68 -0.71 16.04
N THR A 536 -5.57 0.06 17.13
CA THR A 536 -5.25 1.48 17.08
C THR A 536 -3.86 1.72 16.51
N MET A 537 -2.85 0.98 17.01
CA MET A 537 -1.47 1.07 16.50
C MET A 537 -1.36 0.58 15.06
N TRP A 538 -2.00 -0.56 14.75
CA TRP A 538 -2.08 -1.08 13.39
C TRP A 538 -2.68 -0.03 12.44
N ARG A 539 -3.80 0.59 12.82
CA ARG A 539 -4.44 1.65 12.05
C ARG A 539 -3.52 2.86 11.91
N ALA A 540 -2.92 3.34 13.00
CA ALA A 540 -2.03 4.50 12.99
C ALA A 540 -0.85 4.32 12.02
N ILE A 541 -0.24 3.13 11.99
CA ILE A 541 0.86 2.80 11.06
C ILE A 541 0.41 2.87 9.60
N GLN A 542 -0.83 2.48 9.29
CA GLN A 542 -1.36 2.49 7.92
C GLN A 542 -1.84 3.86 7.45
N ILE A 543 -2.27 4.74 8.36
CA ILE A 543 -2.90 6.02 7.98
C ILE A 543 -1.98 7.22 8.15
N ILE A 544 -0.89 7.14 8.90
CA ILE A 544 0.03 8.28 9.06
C ILE A 544 1.00 8.31 7.87
N PRO A 545 0.98 9.37 7.03
CA PRO A 545 1.78 9.44 5.82
C PRO A 545 3.28 9.25 6.06
N SER A 546 3.84 9.90 7.09
CA SER A 546 5.28 9.83 7.39
C SER A 546 5.76 8.41 7.76
N ILE A 547 4.90 7.60 8.38
CA ILE A 547 5.21 6.20 8.72
C ILE A 547 5.11 5.33 7.47
N LYS A 548 4.05 5.54 6.70
CA LYS A 548 3.75 4.80 5.48
C LYS A 548 4.79 5.03 4.37
N SER A 549 5.32 6.25 4.28
CA SER A 549 6.41 6.60 3.35
C SER A 549 7.80 6.17 3.82
N THR A 550 7.91 5.60 5.01
CA THR A 550 9.22 5.28 5.58
C THR A 550 9.90 4.18 4.77
N GLU A 551 11.09 4.50 4.26
CA GLU A 551 12.04 3.56 3.68
C GLU A 551 13.21 3.33 4.64
N TRP A 552 13.53 2.07 4.92
CA TRP A 552 14.67 1.68 5.75
C TRP A 552 15.39 0.50 5.11
N ILE A 553 16.65 0.72 4.67
CA ILE A 553 17.51 -0.31 4.07
C ILE A 553 16.80 -1.06 2.91
N GLY A 554 16.09 -0.32 2.04
CA GLY A 554 15.34 -0.90 0.91
C GLY A 554 13.99 -1.54 1.27
N ILE A 555 13.57 -1.48 2.55
CA ILE A 555 12.26 -1.93 3.02
C ILE A 555 11.34 -0.73 3.17
N ASN A 556 10.20 -0.76 2.50
CA ASN A 556 9.13 0.21 2.65
C ASN A 556 8.12 -0.26 3.71
N PHE A 557 7.82 0.58 4.69
CA PHE A 557 6.97 0.21 5.83
C PHE A 557 5.50 0.01 5.47
N GLY A 558 5.04 0.63 4.38
CA GLY A 558 3.70 0.43 3.83
C GLY A 558 3.55 -0.89 3.08
N SER A 559 4.65 -1.50 2.61
CA SER A 559 4.60 -2.73 1.79
C SER A 559 4.39 -4.00 2.59
N THR A 560 3.63 -4.94 2.04
CA THR A 560 3.41 -6.27 2.60
C THR A 560 4.63 -7.17 2.38
N SER A 561 5.29 -7.57 3.47
CA SER A 561 6.62 -8.19 3.38
C SER A 561 6.61 -9.52 2.61
N TYR A 562 5.62 -10.40 2.81
CA TYR A 562 5.59 -11.69 2.11
C TYR A 562 5.39 -11.53 0.59
N GLN A 563 4.60 -10.53 0.18
CA GLN A 563 4.36 -10.23 -1.23
C GLN A 563 5.65 -9.72 -1.88
N LYS A 564 6.38 -8.83 -1.20
CA LYS A 564 7.69 -8.34 -1.66
C LYS A 564 8.75 -9.44 -1.78
N VAL A 565 8.75 -10.41 -0.87
CA VAL A 565 9.61 -11.61 -1.01
C VAL A 565 9.22 -12.43 -2.24
N ALA A 566 7.92 -12.63 -2.50
CA ALA A 566 7.44 -13.32 -3.70
C ALA A 566 7.78 -12.57 -5.00
N GLU A 567 7.87 -11.24 -4.96
CA GLU A 567 8.37 -10.38 -6.05
C GLU A 567 9.90 -10.41 -6.23
N GLY A 568 10.63 -11.19 -5.43
CA GLY A 568 12.10 -11.34 -5.51
C GLY A 568 12.90 -10.40 -4.60
N GLN A 569 12.25 -9.63 -3.72
CA GLN A 569 12.93 -8.68 -2.82
C GLN A 569 13.27 -9.33 -1.48
N PHE A 570 14.33 -10.14 -1.49
CA PHE A 570 14.73 -10.94 -0.32
C PHE A 570 15.13 -10.13 0.92
N ILE A 571 15.36 -8.81 0.80
CA ILE A 571 15.61 -7.97 1.97
C ILE A 571 14.44 -7.99 2.98
N TYR A 572 13.20 -8.15 2.49
CA TYR A 572 12.01 -8.28 3.33
C TYR A 572 11.98 -9.61 4.10
N LEU A 573 12.78 -10.61 3.72
CA LEU A 573 12.88 -11.87 4.45
C LEU A 573 13.55 -11.66 5.83
N LEU A 574 14.50 -10.73 5.95
CA LEU A 574 15.17 -10.45 7.22
C LEU A 574 14.19 -9.94 8.27
N ILE A 575 13.34 -8.97 7.91
CA ILE A 575 12.34 -8.43 8.83
C ILE A 575 11.27 -9.47 9.17
N LEU A 576 10.87 -10.31 8.21
CA LEU A 576 9.93 -11.41 8.43
C LEU A 576 10.48 -12.43 9.44
N ILE A 577 11.70 -12.90 9.23
CA ILE A 577 12.35 -13.86 10.13
C ILE A 577 12.47 -13.26 11.54
N LEU A 578 12.94 -12.01 11.65
CA LEU A 578 13.08 -11.34 12.94
C LEU A 578 11.72 -11.19 13.65
N ALA A 579 10.68 -10.77 12.94
CA ALA A 579 9.34 -10.63 13.50
C ALA A 579 8.79 -11.98 13.98
N VAL A 580 8.95 -13.05 13.20
CA VAL A 580 8.53 -14.41 13.57
C VAL A 580 9.31 -14.91 14.78
N LEU A 581 10.64 -14.75 14.81
CA LEU A 581 11.48 -15.19 15.93
C LEU A 581 11.08 -14.50 17.24
N ILE A 582 10.88 -13.18 17.21
CA ILE A 582 10.47 -12.41 18.39
C ILE A 582 9.02 -12.75 18.80
N GLN A 583 8.12 -12.94 17.85
CA GLN A 583 6.75 -13.38 18.12
C GLN A 583 6.71 -14.76 18.80
N LEU A 584 7.50 -15.72 18.30
CA LEU A 584 7.64 -17.04 18.89
C LEU A 584 8.28 -16.96 20.28
N ALA A 585 9.39 -16.25 20.43
CA ALA A 585 10.08 -16.09 21.71
C ALA A 585 9.15 -15.47 22.77
N SER A 586 8.43 -14.41 22.42
CA SER A 586 7.49 -13.73 23.32
C SER A 586 6.28 -14.59 23.71
N SER A 587 5.84 -15.48 22.83
CA SER A 587 4.69 -16.36 23.09
C SER A 587 5.07 -17.66 23.83
N VAL A 588 6.26 -18.21 23.54
CA VAL A 588 6.76 -19.46 24.10
C VAL A 588 7.35 -19.25 25.50
N LEU A 589 8.02 -18.12 25.77
CA LEU A 589 8.64 -17.85 27.07
C LEU A 589 7.66 -17.96 28.26
N PRO A 590 6.45 -17.35 28.23
CA PRO A 590 5.46 -17.53 29.30
C PRO A 590 5.10 -19.02 29.50
N MET A 591 4.93 -19.78 28.42
CA MET A 591 4.61 -21.21 28.48
C MET A 591 5.73 -22.02 29.13
N LEU A 592 6.99 -21.79 28.73
CA LEU A 592 8.15 -22.50 29.29
C LEU A 592 8.34 -22.23 30.78
N LEU A 593 8.22 -20.97 31.20
CA LEU A 593 8.34 -20.59 32.62
C LEU A 593 7.23 -21.18 33.47
N ASN A 594 6.03 -21.32 32.92
CA ASN A 594 4.91 -21.99 33.57
C ASN A 594 5.16 -23.50 33.68
N LYS A 595 5.61 -24.15 32.60
CA LYS A 595 5.86 -25.61 32.56
C LYS A 595 6.91 -26.08 33.56
N LYS A 596 7.98 -25.32 33.77
CA LYS A 596 9.03 -25.64 34.77
C LYS A 596 8.48 -25.78 36.20
N ARG A 597 7.32 -25.18 36.53
CA ARG A 597 6.73 -25.30 37.87
C ARG A 597 5.82 -26.51 38.09
N PHE A 598 5.31 -27.14 37.03
CA PHE A 598 4.28 -28.20 37.15
C PHE A 598 4.81 -29.63 37.12
N LYS A 599 6.12 -29.83 36.89
CA LYS A 599 6.73 -31.16 36.77
C LYS A 599 6.71 -31.99 38.06
N GLU A 600 6.36 -31.42 39.22
CA GLU A 600 6.51 -32.08 40.52
C GLU A 600 5.25 -32.76 41.07
N ARG A 601 4.03 -32.55 40.53
CA ARG A 601 2.77 -33.08 41.12
C ARG A 601 1.62 -33.31 40.12
N THR A 602 1.67 -34.33 39.26
CA THR A 602 0.53 -34.64 38.35
C THR A 602 0.34 -36.12 38.01
N SER A 603 -0.90 -36.60 38.13
CA SER A 603 -1.36 -37.95 37.74
C SER A 603 -1.49 -38.12 36.20
N ILE A 604 -1.60 -39.36 35.70
CA ILE A 604 -1.63 -39.69 34.25
C ILE A 604 -2.84 -39.03 33.54
N ALA A 605 -4.02 -39.05 34.15
CA ALA A 605 -5.23 -38.42 33.59
C ALA A 605 -5.15 -36.88 33.59
N GLU A 606 -4.51 -36.29 34.62
CA GLU A 606 -4.27 -34.85 34.70
C GLU A 606 -3.27 -34.38 33.62
N ARG A 607 -2.27 -35.22 33.29
CA ARG A 607 -1.35 -34.95 32.18
C ARG A 607 -2.07 -34.89 30.83
N GLN A 608 -3.09 -35.71 30.60
CA GLN A 608 -3.86 -35.67 29.35
C GLN A 608 -4.70 -34.40 29.21
N ALA A 609 -5.36 -33.95 30.28
CA ALA A 609 -6.10 -32.67 30.29
C ALA A 609 -5.16 -31.47 30.04
N LEU A 610 -3.99 -31.45 30.68
CA LEU A 610 -2.97 -30.43 30.44
C LEU A 610 -2.43 -30.46 29.00
N LYS A 611 -2.25 -31.64 28.39
CA LYS A 611 -1.84 -31.77 26.98
C LYS A 611 -2.84 -31.14 26.01
N LYS A 612 -4.15 -31.27 26.25
CA LYS A 612 -5.19 -30.63 25.41
C LYS A 612 -5.08 -29.11 25.46
N GLN A 613 -4.84 -28.56 26.65
CA GLN A 613 -4.61 -27.12 26.83
C GLN A 613 -3.29 -26.65 26.19
N GLU A 614 -2.19 -27.39 26.36
CA GLU A 614 -0.89 -27.09 25.71
C GLU A 614 -1.02 -27.10 24.18
N ARG A 615 -1.73 -28.09 23.60
CA ARG A 615 -1.97 -28.18 22.15
C ARG A 615 -2.78 -26.98 21.64
N THR A 616 -3.82 -26.57 22.37
CA THR A 616 -4.62 -25.39 22.01
C THR A 616 -3.76 -24.13 22.02
N GLN A 617 -2.89 -23.97 23.03
CA GLN A 617 -1.95 -22.84 23.11
C GLN A 617 -0.97 -22.86 21.94
N GLN A 618 -0.40 -24.02 21.59
CA GLN A 618 0.51 -24.16 20.45
C GLN A 618 -0.16 -23.80 19.11
N ILE A 619 -1.39 -24.26 18.89
CA ILE A 619 -2.17 -23.89 17.69
C ILE A 619 -2.34 -22.37 17.62
N MET A 620 -2.72 -21.72 18.72
CA MET A 620 -2.86 -20.26 18.74
C MET A 620 -1.54 -19.54 18.44
N ILE A 621 -0.40 -20.04 18.95
CA ILE A 621 0.92 -19.47 18.62
C ILE A 621 1.19 -19.57 17.12
N ILE A 622 0.91 -20.72 16.49
CA ILE A 622 1.09 -20.91 15.04
C ILE A 622 0.18 -19.94 14.27
N VAL A 623 -1.11 -19.87 14.62
CA VAL A 623 -2.08 -18.98 13.97
C VAL A 623 -1.65 -17.51 14.06
N PHE A 624 -1.26 -17.04 15.25
CA PHE A 624 -0.77 -15.67 15.41
C PHE A 624 0.56 -15.42 14.68
N THR A 625 1.41 -16.43 14.56
CA THR A 625 2.66 -16.32 13.80
C THR A 625 2.38 -16.19 12.30
N VAL A 626 1.45 -16.98 11.76
CA VAL A 626 0.97 -16.82 10.37
C VAL A 626 0.37 -15.42 10.17
N PHE A 627 -0.41 -14.94 11.13
CA PHE A 627 -1.01 -13.62 11.08
C PHE A 627 0.04 -12.51 10.95
N VAL A 628 1.16 -12.58 11.70
CA VAL A 628 2.27 -11.59 11.61
C VAL A 628 2.89 -11.53 10.20
N ILE A 629 2.96 -12.66 9.49
CA ILE A 629 3.53 -12.73 8.13
C ILE A 629 2.68 -11.96 7.11
N LEU A 630 1.37 -11.86 7.34
CA LEU A 630 0.41 -11.23 6.42
C LEU A 630 0.42 -9.69 6.46
N PHE A 631 1.11 -9.07 7.42
CA PHE A 631 1.11 -7.61 7.59
C PHE A 631 2.24 -6.90 6.84
N SER A 632 2.14 -5.56 6.79
CA SER A 632 3.18 -4.70 6.24
C SER A 632 4.41 -4.64 7.14
N ALA A 633 5.56 -4.29 6.57
CA ALA A 633 6.82 -4.23 7.29
C ALA A 633 6.79 -3.29 8.51
N GLY A 634 6.11 -2.13 8.40
CA GLY A 634 5.96 -1.20 9.53
C GLY A 634 5.18 -1.80 10.70
N VAL A 635 4.15 -2.58 10.38
CA VAL A 635 3.35 -3.30 11.37
C VAL A 635 4.16 -4.44 12.01
N GLN A 636 5.01 -5.14 11.25
CA GLN A 636 5.94 -6.16 11.78
C GLN A 636 6.95 -5.57 12.78
N ILE A 637 7.47 -4.37 12.51
CA ILE A 637 8.37 -3.65 13.43
C ILE A 637 7.66 -3.35 14.76
N TYR A 638 6.41 -2.88 14.70
CA TYR A 638 5.59 -2.71 15.90
C TYR A 638 5.39 -4.04 16.66
N TRP A 639 5.23 -5.15 15.95
CA TRP A 639 5.14 -6.48 16.54
C TRP A 639 6.42 -6.92 17.25
N ILE A 640 7.59 -6.62 16.67
CA ILE A 640 8.89 -6.87 17.30
C ILE A 640 8.97 -6.13 18.62
N PHE A 641 8.68 -4.83 18.67
CA PHE A 641 8.71 -4.06 19.92
C PHE A 641 7.68 -4.53 20.93
N THR A 642 6.48 -4.88 20.47
CA THR A 642 5.45 -5.51 21.29
C THR A 642 5.94 -6.83 21.91
N GLY A 643 6.61 -7.68 21.14
CA GLY A 643 7.15 -8.96 21.59
C GLY A 643 8.28 -8.78 22.60
N LEU A 644 9.21 -7.85 22.35
CA LEU A 644 10.27 -7.48 23.28
C LEU A 644 9.70 -6.97 24.61
N PHE A 645 8.70 -6.06 24.56
CA PHE A 645 8.01 -5.61 25.76
C PHE A 645 7.37 -6.78 26.52
N THR A 646 6.72 -7.71 25.80
CA THR A 646 6.08 -8.88 26.39
C THR A 646 7.07 -9.80 27.09
N ILE A 647 8.27 -9.99 26.52
CA ILE A 647 9.37 -10.73 27.14
C ILE A 647 9.79 -10.04 28.44
N ILE A 648 10.05 -8.74 28.40
CA ILE A 648 10.43 -7.93 29.57
C ILE A 648 9.35 -8.02 30.65
N GLN A 649 8.09 -7.79 30.30
CA GLN A 649 6.93 -7.89 31.19
C GLN A 649 6.84 -9.28 31.85
N THR A 650 7.05 -10.35 31.07
CA THR A 650 7.02 -11.72 31.57
C THR A 650 8.13 -11.97 32.58
N LEU A 651 9.35 -11.49 32.31
CA LEU A 651 10.49 -11.61 33.22
C LEU A 651 10.30 -10.79 34.51
N ILE A 652 9.77 -9.57 34.39
CA ILE A 652 9.40 -8.73 35.54
C ILE A 652 8.39 -9.47 36.41
N MET A 653 7.29 -9.96 35.82
CA MET A 653 6.26 -10.70 36.56
C MET A 653 6.83 -11.99 37.18
N TRP A 654 7.76 -12.67 36.51
CA TRP A 654 8.42 -13.85 37.07
C TRP A 654 9.25 -13.51 38.32
N LYS A 655 9.97 -12.38 38.32
CA LYS A 655 10.71 -11.89 39.50
C LYS A 655 9.76 -11.42 40.61
N VAL A 656 8.75 -10.60 40.27
CA VAL A 656 7.79 -10.03 41.24
C VAL A 656 7.03 -11.14 41.98
N LYS A 657 6.65 -12.22 41.32
CA LYS A 657 5.99 -13.38 41.96
C LYS A 657 6.80 -14.03 43.08
N LYS A 658 8.13 -13.88 43.09
CA LYS A 658 9.00 -14.46 44.13
C LYS A 658 9.05 -13.60 45.40
N THR A 659 8.67 -12.33 45.31
CA THR A 659 8.70 -11.38 46.44
C THR A 659 7.68 -11.75 47.51
N GLN A 660 7.95 -11.38 48.77
CA GLN A 660 7.00 -11.60 49.86
C GLN A 660 5.72 -10.79 49.67
N TRP A 661 5.84 -9.53 49.24
CA TRP A 661 4.70 -8.67 48.92
C TRP A 661 3.68 -9.34 47.99
N PHE A 662 4.15 -10.04 46.95
CA PHE A 662 3.27 -10.75 46.03
C PHE A 662 2.60 -11.95 46.71
N LYS A 663 3.36 -12.74 47.47
CA LYS A 663 2.83 -13.90 48.20
C LYS A 663 1.77 -13.48 49.22
N ASP A 664 1.97 -12.37 49.92
CA ASP A 664 1.06 -11.87 50.94
C ASP A 664 -0.26 -11.35 50.35
N ARG A 665 -0.22 -10.80 49.14
CA ARG A 665 -1.41 -10.19 48.49
C ARG A 665 -2.13 -11.09 47.49
N TYR A 666 -1.40 -11.97 46.80
CA TYR A 666 -1.91 -12.71 45.64
C TYR A 666 -1.73 -14.22 45.72
N SER A 667 -1.07 -14.79 46.74
CA SER A 667 -0.99 -16.26 46.85
C SER A 667 -2.37 -16.91 46.97
N LEU A 668 -2.47 -18.20 46.63
CA LEU A 668 -3.68 -18.99 46.87
C LEU A 668 -4.18 -18.90 48.33
N LYS A 669 -3.24 -18.83 49.29
CA LYS A 669 -3.55 -18.70 50.73
C LYS A 669 -4.10 -17.31 51.06
N ALA A 670 -3.53 -16.26 50.48
CA ALA A 670 -3.99 -14.89 50.66
C ALA A 670 -5.38 -14.66 50.04
N LEU A 671 -5.58 -15.14 48.81
CA LEU A 671 -6.85 -14.97 48.10
C LEU A 671 -8.00 -15.81 48.68
N ALA A 672 -7.71 -16.96 49.27
CA ALA A 672 -8.73 -17.78 49.95
C ALA A 672 -9.19 -17.20 51.31
N ARG A 673 -8.47 -16.21 51.85
CA ARG A 673 -8.80 -15.53 53.11
C ARG A 673 -9.62 -14.25 52.92
N GLN A 674 -9.67 -13.73 51.68
CA GLN A 674 -10.41 -12.52 51.29
C GLN A 674 -11.78 -12.89 50.75
#